data_AF-A0A1V3XV37-F1
#
_entry.id   AF-A0A1V3XV37-F1
#
_cell.length_a   1.000
_cell.length_b   1.000
_cell.length_c   1.000
_cell.angle_alpha   90.00
_cell.angle_beta   90.00
_cell.angle_gamma   90.00
#
_symmetry.space_group_name_H-M   'P 1'
#
loop_
_entity.id
_entity.type
_entity.pdbx_description
1 polymer ?
#
loop_
_entity_poly.entity_id
_entity_poly.type
_entity_poly.pdbx_seq_one_letter_code
_entity_poly.pdbx_strand_id
1 'polypeptide(L)'
;MKPDYDVLIIGSGFGGSVSALRLTEKGYRVGVLEAGRRFSDEEFAKTSWDLRKFLWAPRLGCYGIQRIHPLRNVMILAGAGVGGGSLNYANTLYVPPEPFFKDQQWQHISDWRDELMPHYEQAQRMLGVVKNPTFTDADRIVKEVADEMGFGDTWVPTPVGVFFGPDGTKAPGKTVPDPYFGGAGPARTGCIECGECMTGCRHGAKNTLLKNYLGLAESAGARVIPMTTVKGFEQRADGLWEVRTVRTGSWARRDRRTFTATYLILAAGTWGTQHLLFKMRDAGKLAKLSEKLGVLTRTNSESIVGAARLKVSPELDLTHGVAITSSIHPTPDTHIEPVRYGKGSNAMGLLQTLMTDGTGPEGTDTPRWRQLLQQAGENPRKMIRLLNPRQWSERTVIALVMQHLDNSITTFTKRGKLGIRWYSSKQGHGQPNPTWIPIGNEVTRRIAAKIDGVAGGTWGELFNIPLTAHFLGGAVIGDSPQSGVIDPYHRVYGYPTLFVVDGAAISANLGVNPSLSIAAQAERAASLWPNKGQNDQRPLQGDAYRRLEPIEPEHPVVPAGAPGRCGGCRSIRSARQARSAGSSAGQSQWRAADHAAAPAVHVDGHVAHQGDSVHQPVLVVVVVDGPVLGRPVVPNGHIAPFPVPANRVLRRGDSPLQ
;
A
#
# COMPACT_ATOMS: atom_id res chain seq x y z
N MET A 1 8.12 12.86 -37.28
CA MET A 1 9.27 13.21 -36.40
C MET A 1 9.41 12.09 -35.37
N LYS A 2 10.62 11.57 -35.13
CA LYS A 2 10.82 10.50 -34.14
C LYS A 2 10.68 11.10 -32.73
N PRO A 3 9.85 10.54 -31.84
CA PRO A 3 9.72 11.08 -30.48
C PRO A 3 11.00 10.81 -29.68
N ASP A 4 11.25 11.66 -28.66
CA ASP A 4 12.38 11.49 -27.75
C ASP A 4 12.34 10.12 -27.08
N TYR A 5 11.15 9.71 -26.63
CA TYR A 5 10.88 8.42 -26.00
C TYR A 5 9.71 7.71 -26.65
N ASP A 6 9.67 6.38 -26.57
CA ASP A 6 8.46 5.66 -26.95
C ASP A 6 7.43 5.79 -25.82
N VAL A 7 7.90 5.69 -24.56
CA VAL A 7 7.10 5.87 -23.34
C VAL A 7 7.78 6.91 -22.44
N LEU A 8 7.05 7.94 -22.04
CA LEU A 8 7.49 8.91 -21.04
C LEU A 8 6.65 8.78 -19.78
N ILE A 9 7.31 8.60 -18.64
CA ILE A 9 6.68 8.40 -17.34
C ILE A 9 6.90 9.65 -16.49
N ILE A 10 5.84 10.19 -15.89
CA ILE A 10 5.91 11.34 -14.99
C ILE A 10 5.84 10.85 -13.55
N GLY A 11 6.98 10.85 -12.87
CA GLY A 11 7.15 10.38 -11.49
C GLY A 11 7.81 9.01 -11.41
N SER A 12 8.67 8.84 -10.39
CA SER A 12 9.49 7.64 -10.19
C SER A 12 9.11 6.84 -8.93
N GLY A 13 7.84 6.93 -8.49
CA GLY A 13 7.30 6.11 -7.39
C GLY A 13 7.09 4.65 -7.79
N PHE A 14 6.33 3.88 -6.98
CA PHE A 14 6.07 2.45 -7.21
C PHE A 14 5.55 2.17 -8.60
N GLY A 15 4.42 2.77 -8.99
CA GLY A 15 3.83 2.57 -10.32
C GLY A 15 4.78 2.94 -11.46
N GLY A 16 5.44 4.10 -11.36
CA GLY A 16 6.36 4.58 -12.39
C GLY A 16 7.60 3.71 -12.54
N SER A 17 8.16 3.21 -11.43
CA SER A 17 9.34 2.33 -11.45
C SER A 17 9.03 0.95 -12.00
N VAL A 18 7.88 0.37 -11.63
CA VAL A 18 7.40 -0.90 -12.16
C VAL A 18 7.20 -0.78 -13.67
N SER A 19 6.43 0.21 -14.12
CA SER A 19 6.22 0.45 -15.56
C SER A 19 7.53 0.72 -16.29
N ALA A 20 8.48 1.44 -15.68
CA ALA A 20 9.78 1.70 -16.29
C ALA A 20 10.56 0.42 -16.58
N LEU A 21 10.66 -0.49 -15.60
CA LEU A 21 11.33 -1.77 -15.79
C LEU A 21 10.63 -2.61 -16.86
N ARG A 22 9.33 -2.87 -16.66
CA ARG A 22 8.59 -3.82 -17.51
C ARG A 22 8.49 -3.38 -18.96
N LEU A 23 8.35 -2.07 -19.22
CA LEU A 23 8.32 -1.56 -20.58
C LEU A 23 9.71 -1.51 -21.22
N THR A 24 10.78 -1.32 -20.44
CA THR A 24 12.15 -1.45 -20.95
C THR A 24 12.43 -2.90 -21.34
N GLU A 25 12.01 -3.87 -20.52
CA GLU A 25 12.11 -5.31 -20.81
C GLU A 25 11.33 -5.71 -22.08
N LYS A 26 10.28 -4.97 -22.43
CA LYS A 26 9.48 -5.14 -23.66
C LYS A 26 10.05 -4.39 -24.88
N GLY A 27 11.25 -3.81 -24.76
CA GLY A 27 11.97 -3.15 -25.86
C GLY A 27 11.60 -1.67 -26.10
N TYR A 28 10.79 -1.06 -25.24
CA TYR A 28 10.45 0.36 -25.38
C TYR A 28 11.59 1.27 -24.91
N ARG A 29 11.79 2.40 -25.59
CA ARG A 29 12.65 3.48 -25.10
C ARG A 29 11.91 4.27 -24.03
N VAL A 30 12.28 4.08 -22.77
CA VAL A 30 11.60 4.66 -21.61
C VAL A 30 12.36 5.85 -21.02
N GLY A 31 11.65 6.97 -20.84
CA GLY A 31 12.11 8.12 -20.07
C GLY A 31 11.27 8.29 -18.80
N VAL A 32 11.89 8.70 -17.68
CA VAL A 32 11.21 8.97 -16.41
C VAL A 32 11.56 10.38 -15.93
N LEU A 33 10.55 11.24 -15.78
CA LEU A 33 10.72 12.60 -15.27
C LEU A 33 10.42 12.62 -13.77
N GLU A 34 11.41 12.98 -12.94
CA GLU A 34 11.24 13.08 -11.50
C GLU A 34 11.45 14.52 -11.03
N ALA A 35 10.49 15.06 -10.27
CA ALA A 35 10.60 16.40 -9.71
C ALA A 35 11.70 16.45 -8.64
N GLY A 36 11.83 15.38 -7.86
CA GLY A 36 12.80 15.16 -6.80
C GLY A 36 14.26 15.02 -7.25
N ARG A 37 15.17 15.13 -6.28
CA ARG A 37 16.60 14.83 -6.48
C ARG A 37 16.85 13.32 -6.39
N ARG A 38 18.00 12.88 -6.90
CA ARG A 38 18.56 11.57 -6.57
C ARG A 38 19.29 11.65 -5.22
N PHE A 39 19.30 10.55 -4.49
CA PHE A 39 20.01 10.38 -3.23
C PHE A 39 20.90 9.13 -3.32
N SER A 40 22.15 9.23 -2.90
CA SER A 40 22.87 8.06 -2.38
C SER A 40 22.45 7.80 -0.92
N ASP A 41 22.76 6.62 -0.40
CA ASP A 41 22.39 6.23 0.97
C ASP A 41 22.98 7.21 2.02
N GLU A 42 24.16 7.75 1.79
CA GLU A 42 24.85 8.68 2.72
C GLU A 42 24.28 10.10 2.69
N GLU A 43 23.52 10.45 1.65
CA GLU A 43 22.96 11.79 1.45
C GLU A 43 21.66 12.03 2.21
N PHE A 44 20.99 10.97 2.70
CA PHE A 44 19.79 11.13 3.52
C PHE A 44 20.11 11.88 4.82
N ALA A 45 19.10 12.59 5.33
CA ALA A 45 19.25 13.38 6.54
C ALA A 45 19.58 12.47 7.74
N LYS A 46 20.68 12.74 8.44
CA LYS A 46 21.04 12.01 9.67
C LYS A 46 19.98 12.16 10.76
N THR A 47 19.32 13.31 10.80
CA THR A 47 18.18 13.59 11.67
C THR A 47 17.17 14.43 10.92
N SER A 48 15.90 14.39 11.33
CA SER A 48 14.85 15.23 10.74
C SER A 48 15.01 16.73 11.01
N TRP A 49 15.96 17.16 11.85
CA TRP A 49 16.30 18.58 12.04
C TRP A 49 17.13 19.19 10.92
N ASP A 50 17.77 18.38 10.07
CA ASP A 50 18.36 18.86 8.81
C ASP A 50 17.22 19.12 7.80
N LEU A 51 16.43 20.16 8.06
CA LEU A 51 15.20 20.46 7.32
C LEU A 51 15.44 20.66 5.82
N ARG A 52 16.64 21.12 5.41
CA ARG A 52 16.99 21.29 3.99
C ARG A 52 17.10 19.93 3.28
N LYS A 53 17.57 18.90 3.97
CA LYS A 53 17.68 17.51 3.47
C LYS A 53 16.49 16.63 3.82
N PHE A 54 15.67 17.01 4.80
CA PHE A 54 14.48 16.26 5.19
C PHE A 54 13.23 16.75 4.48
N LEU A 55 12.93 18.05 4.47
CA LEU A 55 11.70 18.59 3.88
C LEU A 55 11.81 18.90 2.39
N TRP A 56 10.72 18.64 1.67
CA TRP A 56 10.52 19.02 0.28
C TRP A 56 9.82 20.38 0.19
N ALA A 57 10.59 21.45 0.04
CA ALA A 57 10.09 22.80 -0.23
C ALA A 57 11.03 23.50 -1.22
N PRO A 58 10.99 23.13 -2.52
CA PRO A 58 12.05 23.47 -3.47
C PRO A 58 12.18 24.98 -3.72
N ARG A 59 11.09 25.75 -3.55
CA ARG A 59 11.13 27.23 -3.62
C ARG A 59 11.93 27.86 -2.48
N LEU A 60 12.03 27.17 -1.34
CA LEU A 60 12.80 27.56 -0.16
C LEU A 60 14.19 26.88 -0.13
N GLY A 61 14.60 26.25 -1.23
CA GLY A 61 15.88 25.54 -1.32
C GLY A 61 15.93 24.22 -0.54
N CYS A 62 14.80 23.70 -0.05
CA CYS A 62 14.71 22.41 0.62
C CYS A 62 14.32 21.32 -0.39
N TYR A 63 15.17 20.31 -0.55
CA TYR A 63 15.03 19.25 -1.56
C TYR A 63 15.04 17.86 -0.93
N GLY A 64 14.57 17.75 0.31
CA GLY A 64 14.51 16.51 1.07
C GLY A 64 13.40 15.56 0.64
N ILE A 65 13.34 14.40 1.29
CA ILE A 65 12.44 13.31 0.91
C ILE A 65 11.01 13.46 1.43
N GLN A 66 10.78 14.24 2.50
CA GLN A 66 9.48 14.39 3.13
C GLN A 66 8.69 15.55 2.50
N ARG A 67 7.61 15.23 1.80
CA ARG A 67 6.67 16.19 1.24
C ARG A 67 5.39 16.25 2.08
N ILE A 68 4.84 17.45 2.22
CA ILE A 68 3.57 17.68 2.92
C ILE A 68 2.66 18.49 2.01
N HIS A 69 1.43 18.01 1.81
CA HIS A 69 0.40 18.70 1.04
C HIS A 69 -0.80 19.01 1.92
N PRO A 70 -1.10 20.29 2.19
CA PRO A 70 -2.34 20.66 2.84
C PRO A 70 -3.51 20.59 1.85
N LEU A 71 -4.60 19.94 2.27
CA LEU A 71 -5.94 20.05 1.67
C LEU A 71 -6.92 20.55 2.72
N ARG A 72 -8.12 20.96 2.28
CA ARG A 72 -9.14 21.53 3.17
C ARG A 72 -9.55 20.59 4.31
N ASN A 73 -9.57 19.28 4.06
CA ASN A 73 -10.07 18.28 4.99
C ASN A 73 -9.02 17.26 5.43
N VAL A 74 -7.77 17.35 4.94
CA VAL A 74 -6.73 16.37 5.24
C VAL A 74 -5.34 16.97 5.01
N MET A 75 -4.36 16.55 5.80
CA MET A 75 -2.94 16.80 5.55
C MET A 75 -2.28 15.52 5.03
N ILE A 76 -1.62 15.60 3.87
CA ILE A 76 -1.05 14.42 3.20
C ILE A 76 0.47 14.43 3.31
N LEU A 77 1.04 13.33 3.80
CA LEU A 77 2.47 13.04 3.75
C LEU A 77 2.80 12.26 2.47
N ALA A 78 3.88 12.62 1.80
CA ALA A 78 4.34 11.94 0.59
C ALA A 78 5.88 11.92 0.50
N GLY A 79 6.41 11.07 -0.37
CA GLY A 79 7.84 11.04 -0.71
C GLY A 79 8.19 11.97 -1.87
N ALA A 80 9.42 12.47 -1.89
CA ALA A 80 9.98 13.24 -2.99
C ALA A 80 11.41 12.80 -3.30
N GLY A 81 11.70 12.51 -4.56
CA GLY A 81 13.02 12.02 -4.96
C GLY A 81 12.90 10.93 -6.01
N VAL A 82 14.03 10.58 -6.62
CA VAL A 82 14.12 9.38 -7.47
C VAL A 82 13.77 8.17 -6.61
N GLY A 83 12.71 7.44 -6.95
CA GLY A 83 12.13 6.37 -6.13
C GLY A 83 10.90 6.77 -5.30
N GLY A 84 10.49 8.03 -5.32
CA GLY A 84 9.25 8.53 -4.71
C GLY A 84 9.08 8.13 -3.24
N GLY A 85 7.88 7.63 -2.89
CA GLY A 85 7.52 7.21 -1.52
C GLY A 85 8.39 6.08 -0.95
N SER A 86 9.08 5.29 -1.78
CA SER A 86 9.97 4.24 -1.27
C SER A 86 11.14 4.79 -0.44
N LEU A 87 11.47 6.07 -0.60
CA LEU A 87 12.51 6.75 0.17
C LEU A 87 12.14 6.91 1.64
N ASN A 88 10.90 7.29 1.95
CA ASN A 88 10.44 7.63 3.31
C ASN A 88 9.27 6.79 3.86
N TYR A 89 8.80 5.76 3.15
CA TYR A 89 7.81 4.82 3.73
C TYR A 89 8.43 3.87 4.78
N ALA A 90 7.57 3.23 5.58
CA ALA A 90 7.97 2.33 6.66
C ALA A 90 8.26 0.87 6.23
N ASN A 91 8.05 0.52 4.95
CA ASN A 91 8.29 -0.79 4.35
C ASN A 91 7.24 -1.88 4.55
N THR A 92 6.09 -1.59 5.15
CA THR A 92 4.99 -2.56 5.32
C THR A 92 4.31 -2.88 3.99
N LEU A 93 4.12 -4.17 3.71
CA LEU A 93 3.72 -4.69 2.40
C LEU A 93 2.68 -5.81 2.54
N TYR A 94 1.51 -5.46 3.07
CA TYR A 94 0.36 -6.35 3.21
C TYR A 94 -0.41 -6.53 1.90
N VAL A 95 -0.97 -7.72 1.71
CA VAL A 95 -2.04 -7.94 0.73
C VAL A 95 -3.35 -7.49 1.39
N PRO A 96 -4.19 -6.67 0.72
CA PRO A 96 -5.47 -6.23 1.28
C PRO A 96 -6.42 -7.39 1.57
N PRO A 97 -7.38 -7.22 2.50
CA PRO A 97 -8.43 -8.21 2.75
C PRO A 97 -9.47 -8.26 1.63
N GLU A 98 -10.37 -9.23 1.68
CA GLU A 98 -11.42 -9.49 0.69
C GLU A 98 -12.27 -8.26 0.27
N PRO A 99 -12.68 -7.35 1.19
CA PRO A 99 -13.51 -6.20 0.83
C PRO A 99 -12.91 -5.31 -0.27
N PHE A 100 -11.58 -5.21 -0.35
CA PHE A 100 -10.91 -4.45 -1.41
C PHE A 100 -11.19 -5.05 -2.80
N PHE A 101 -11.11 -6.38 -2.92
CA PHE A 101 -11.28 -7.09 -4.20
C PHE A 101 -12.75 -7.15 -4.63
N LYS A 102 -13.67 -7.16 -3.67
CA LYS A 102 -15.14 -7.21 -3.89
C LYS A 102 -15.81 -5.84 -3.84
N ASP A 103 -15.06 -4.75 -3.86
CA ASP A 103 -15.62 -3.40 -3.82
C ASP A 103 -16.54 -3.15 -5.04
N GLN A 104 -17.70 -2.53 -4.78
CA GLN A 104 -18.72 -2.22 -5.77
C GLN A 104 -18.20 -1.42 -6.98
N GLN A 105 -17.15 -0.62 -6.80
CA GLN A 105 -16.55 0.19 -7.85
C GLN A 105 -16.08 -0.64 -9.05
N TRP A 106 -15.66 -1.88 -8.83
CA TRP A 106 -14.96 -2.65 -9.86
C TRP A 106 -15.22 -4.16 -9.85
N GLN A 107 -15.85 -4.74 -8.82
CA GLN A 107 -16.07 -6.20 -8.74
C GLN A 107 -16.81 -6.83 -9.94
N HIS A 108 -17.62 -6.05 -10.66
CA HIS A 108 -18.38 -6.52 -11.82
C HIS A 108 -17.52 -6.65 -13.10
N ILE A 109 -16.29 -6.13 -13.09
CA ILE A 109 -15.38 -6.12 -14.24
C ILE A 109 -14.62 -7.45 -14.33
N SER A 110 -14.10 -7.95 -13.21
CA SER A 110 -13.30 -9.17 -13.13
C SER A 110 -13.25 -9.71 -11.70
N ASP A 111 -12.84 -10.96 -11.54
CA ASP A 111 -12.36 -11.46 -10.25
C ASP A 111 -10.98 -10.87 -9.94
N TRP A 112 -10.98 -9.74 -9.24
CA TRP A 112 -9.75 -9.00 -8.94
C TRP A 112 -8.82 -9.73 -7.99
N ARG A 113 -9.32 -10.63 -7.14
CA ARG A 113 -8.44 -11.39 -6.25
C ARG A 113 -7.64 -12.37 -7.08
N ASP A 114 -8.31 -13.17 -7.89
CA ASP A 114 -7.65 -14.14 -8.77
C ASP A 114 -6.75 -13.44 -9.80
N GLU A 115 -7.20 -12.32 -10.37
CA GLU A 115 -6.44 -11.62 -11.39
C GLU A 115 -5.20 -10.89 -10.84
N LEU A 116 -5.26 -10.28 -9.65
CA LEU A 116 -4.14 -9.53 -9.10
C LEU A 116 -3.16 -10.37 -8.28
N MET A 117 -3.57 -11.52 -7.73
CA MET A 117 -2.70 -12.30 -6.82
C MET A 117 -1.34 -12.67 -7.43
N PRO A 118 -1.24 -13.13 -8.69
CA PRO A 118 0.07 -13.40 -9.32
C PRO A 118 0.98 -12.16 -9.37
N HIS A 119 0.38 -10.97 -9.49
CA HIS A 119 1.10 -9.70 -9.51
C HIS A 119 1.47 -9.21 -8.10
N TYR A 120 0.65 -9.51 -7.09
CA TYR A 120 1.03 -9.34 -5.68
C TYR A 120 2.25 -10.19 -5.33
N GLU A 121 2.24 -11.48 -5.69
CA GLU A 121 3.36 -12.39 -5.47
C GLU A 121 4.63 -11.93 -6.21
N GLN A 122 4.48 -11.44 -7.44
CA GLN A 122 5.60 -10.86 -8.19
C GLN A 122 6.16 -9.61 -7.50
N ALA A 123 5.29 -8.69 -7.07
CA ALA A 123 5.70 -7.49 -6.37
C ALA A 123 6.36 -7.82 -5.01
N GLN A 124 5.87 -8.82 -4.28
CA GLN A 124 6.49 -9.30 -3.03
C GLN A 124 7.91 -9.81 -3.27
N ARG A 125 8.13 -10.59 -4.33
CA ARG A 125 9.46 -11.08 -4.71
C ARG A 125 10.40 -9.95 -5.12
N MET A 126 9.94 -8.99 -5.93
CA MET A 126 10.74 -7.84 -6.34
C MET A 126 11.07 -6.88 -5.20
N LEU A 127 10.13 -6.67 -4.28
CA LEU A 127 10.32 -5.82 -3.10
C LEU A 127 11.07 -6.55 -1.97
N GLY A 128 11.31 -7.86 -2.10
CA GLY A 128 12.05 -8.66 -1.12
C GLY A 128 11.30 -8.77 0.20
N VAL A 129 9.98 -9.01 0.13
CA VAL A 129 9.10 -9.07 1.30
C VAL A 129 9.45 -10.26 2.17
N VAL A 130 9.74 -9.98 3.44
CA VAL A 130 9.99 -10.97 4.49
C VAL A 130 9.21 -10.60 5.75
N LYS A 131 8.88 -11.57 6.60
CA LYS A 131 8.32 -11.26 7.93
C LYS A 131 9.42 -10.63 8.79
N ASN A 132 9.08 -9.56 9.52
CA ASN A 132 9.97 -8.97 10.50
C ASN A 132 10.39 -10.04 11.54
N PRO A 133 11.70 -10.31 11.73
CA PRO A 133 12.18 -11.37 12.61
C PRO A 133 12.32 -10.96 14.07
N THR A 134 12.14 -9.68 14.40
CA THR A 134 12.49 -9.12 15.71
C THR A 134 11.27 -8.67 16.47
N PHE A 135 11.13 -9.19 17.70
CA PHE A 135 10.15 -8.72 18.68
C PHE A 135 10.78 -7.63 19.55
N THR A 136 10.20 -6.43 19.56
CA THR A 136 10.76 -5.27 20.28
C THR A 136 9.95 -4.91 21.53
N ASP A 137 10.45 -3.96 22.32
CA ASP A 137 9.71 -3.41 23.46
C ASP A 137 8.36 -2.82 23.07
N ALA A 138 8.30 -2.13 21.92
CA ALA A 138 7.04 -1.59 21.40
C ALA A 138 6.06 -2.73 21.07
N ASP A 139 6.55 -3.84 20.50
CA ASP A 139 5.72 -5.01 20.19
C ASP A 139 5.19 -5.67 21.46
N ARG A 140 6.03 -5.78 22.50
CA ARG A 140 5.63 -6.27 23.83
C ARG A 140 4.49 -5.44 24.39
N ILE A 141 4.64 -4.12 24.43
CA ILE A 141 3.61 -3.21 24.96
C ILE A 141 2.30 -3.33 24.18
N VAL A 142 2.38 -3.30 22.84
CA VAL A 142 1.18 -3.39 21.98
C VAL A 142 0.50 -4.74 22.13
N LYS A 143 1.27 -5.82 22.21
CA LYS A 143 0.72 -7.17 22.42
C LYS A 143 0.05 -7.29 23.78
N GLU A 144 0.67 -6.80 24.86
CA GLU A 144 0.05 -6.81 26.19
C GLU A 144 -1.26 -6.01 26.21
N VAL A 145 -1.32 -4.84 25.56
CA VAL A 145 -2.59 -4.08 25.42
C VAL A 145 -3.63 -4.90 24.66
N ALA A 146 -3.23 -5.55 23.56
CA ALA A 146 -4.13 -6.38 22.78
C ALA A 146 -4.66 -7.60 23.57
N ASP A 147 -3.79 -8.26 24.33
CA ASP A 147 -4.15 -9.37 25.22
C ASP A 147 -5.16 -8.89 26.29
N GLU A 148 -4.91 -7.75 26.93
CA GLU A 148 -5.80 -7.15 27.95
C GLU A 148 -7.17 -6.73 27.40
N MET A 149 -7.22 -6.33 26.11
CA MET A 149 -8.45 -5.93 25.44
C MET A 149 -9.15 -7.09 24.72
N GLY A 150 -8.60 -8.30 24.77
CA GLY A 150 -9.25 -9.52 24.26
C GLY A 150 -9.06 -9.81 22.77
N PHE A 151 -8.10 -9.17 22.09
CA PHE A 151 -7.78 -9.41 20.67
C PHE A 151 -6.28 -9.68 20.41
N GLY A 152 -5.56 -10.15 21.44
CA GLY A 152 -4.14 -10.43 21.38
C GLY A 152 -3.72 -11.51 20.38
N ASP A 153 -4.65 -12.39 20.00
CA ASP A 153 -4.50 -13.40 18.96
C ASP A 153 -4.36 -12.81 17.54
N THR A 154 -4.76 -11.55 17.34
CA THR A 154 -4.60 -10.82 16.08
C THR A 154 -3.20 -10.23 15.88
N TRP A 155 -2.32 -10.33 16.89
CA TRP A 155 -0.96 -9.84 16.80
C TRP A 155 -0.16 -10.63 15.76
N VAL A 156 0.48 -9.93 14.83
CA VAL A 156 1.34 -10.55 13.81
C VAL A 156 2.59 -9.71 13.54
N PRO A 157 3.74 -10.34 13.26
CA PRO A 157 4.92 -9.62 12.75
C PRO A 157 4.64 -9.12 11.33
N THR A 158 5.08 -7.90 11.02
CA THR A 158 4.77 -7.26 9.75
C THR A 158 5.55 -7.85 8.57
N PRO A 159 4.94 -7.99 7.38
CA PRO A 159 5.66 -8.22 6.13
C PRO A 159 6.34 -6.93 5.69
N VAL A 160 7.67 -6.96 5.57
CA VAL A 160 8.50 -5.78 5.28
C VAL A 160 9.46 -5.98 4.12
N GLY A 161 9.68 -4.91 3.34
CA GLY A 161 10.69 -4.84 2.26
C GLY A 161 12.09 -4.47 2.76
N VAL A 162 12.63 -5.26 3.68
CA VAL A 162 13.93 -5.01 4.33
C VAL A 162 14.81 -6.25 4.27
N PHE A 163 16.07 -6.06 3.89
CA PHE A 163 17.06 -7.12 3.94
C PHE A 163 17.66 -7.23 5.36
N PHE A 164 17.35 -8.31 6.08
CA PHE A 164 17.94 -8.60 7.39
C PHE A 164 19.23 -9.42 7.27
N GLY A 165 19.31 -10.28 6.25
CA GLY A 165 20.46 -11.14 5.92
C GLY A 165 19.99 -12.31 5.05
N PRO A 166 20.93 -13.20 4.64
CA PRO A 166 20.60 -14.36 3.81
C PRO A 166 19.55 -15.26 4.46
N ASP A 167 18.61 -15.77 3.66
CA ASP A 167 17.56 -16.69 4.09
C ASP A 167 16.71 -16.20 5.28
N GLY A 168 16.60 -14.87 5.44
CA GLY A 168 15.89 -14.25 6.56
C GLY A 168 16.66 -14.29 7.89
N THR A 169 17.87 -14.85 7.92
CA THR A 169 18.73 -14.86 9.09
C THR A 169 19.40 -13.51 9.26
N LYS A 170 19.28 -12.90 10.44
CA LYS A 170 19.85 -11.56 10.71
C LYS A 170 21.37 -11.58 10.59
N ALA A 171 21.90 -10.69 9.74
CA ALA A 171 23.33 -10.45 9.57
C ALA A 171 23.59 -8.92 9.58
N PRO A 172 23.40 -8.25 10.73
CA PRO A 172 23.39 -6.79 10.82
C PRO A 172 24.72 -6.20 10.34
N GLY A 173 24.66 -5.22 9.44
CA GLY A 173 25.84 -4.55 8.89
C GLY A 173 26.66 -5.38 7.89
N LYS A 174 26.33 -6.66 7.67
CA LYS A 174 27.01 -7.51 6.69
C LYS A 174 26.47 -7.24 5.30
N THR A 175 27.35 -6.82 4.40
CA THR A 175 27.03 -6.66 2.97
C THR A 175 27.16 -8.00 2.25
N VAL A 176 26.17 -8.33 1.42
CA VAL A 176 26.20 -9.47 0.51
C VAL A 176 25.94 -9.00 -0.93
N PRO A 177 26.46 -9.71 -1.94
CA PRO A 177 26.06 -9.51 -3.33
C PRO A 177 24.54 -9.66 -3.50
N ASP A 178 24.01 -9.13 -4.60
CA ASP A 178 22.57 -9.09 -4.90
C ASP A 178 21.79 -10.35 -4.47
N PRO A 179 21.00 -10.27 -3.39
CA PRO A 179 20.28 -11.42 -2.87
C PRO A 179 18.94 -11.68 -3.57
N TYR A 180 18.51 -10.82 -4.51
CA TYR A 180 17.15 -10.86 -5.05
C TYR A 180 17.10 -11.12 -6.56
N PHE A 181 18.07 -10.61 -7.33
CA PHE A 181 17.95 -10.51 -8.79
C PHE A 181 19.05 -11.26 -9.54
N GLY A 182 19.68 -12.26 -8.90
CA GLY A 182 20.64 -13.14 -9.56
C GLY A 182 21.91 -12.44 -10.06
N GLY A 183 22.32 -11.36 -9.40
CA GLY A 183 23.49 -10.56 -9.76
C GLY A 183 23.18 -9.33 -10.63
N ALA A 184 21.94 -9.18 -11.10
CA ALA A 184 21.53 -8.01 -11.88
C ALA A 184 21.29 -6.77 -11.03
N GLY A 185 20.97 -6.95 -9.74
CA GLY A 185 20.74 -5.86 -8.80
C GLY A 185 21.99 -5.41 -8.05
N PRO A 186 21.88 -4.34 -7.24
CA PRO A 186 22.96 -3.93 -6.35
C PRO A 186 23.07 -4.85 -5.12
N ALA A 187 24.22 -4.80 -4.46
CA ALA A 187 24.44 -5.44 -3.16
C ALA A 187 23.44 -4.96 -2.07
N ARG A 188 23.30 -5.74 -1.00
CA ARG A 188 22.49 -5.37 0.18
C ARG A 188 23.28 -5.56 1.45
N THR A 189 23.00 -4.71 2.43
CA THR A 189 23.61 -4.77 3.76
C THR A 189 22.53 -5.11 4.77
N GLY A 190 22.77 -6.10 5.64
CA GLY A 190 21.78 -6.53 6.62
C GLY A 190 21.37 -5.39 7.57
N CYS A 191 20.07 -5.30 7.84
CA CYS A 191 19.48 -4.25 8.67
C CYS A 191 20.06 -4.25 10.08
N ILE A 192 20.44 -3.06 10.54
CA ILE A 192 20.93 -2.83 11.91
C ILE A 192 19.81 -2.37 12.87
N GLU A 193 18.56 -2.33 12.39
CA GLU A 193 17.37 -2.09 13.24
C GLU A 193 17.38 -0.74 13.97
N CYS A 194 17.78 0.31 13.25
CA CYS A 194 17.94 1.68 13.76
C CYS A 194 16.67 2.55 13.72
N GLY A 195 15.52 2.04 13.23
CA GLY A 195 14.28 2.82 13.10
C GLY A 195 14.29 3.96 12.07
N GLU A 196 15.39 4.15 11.32
CA GLU A 196 15.56 5.30 10.38
C GLU A 196 14.81 5.14 9.04
N CYS A 197 13.93 4.16 8.90
CA CYS A 197 13.31 3.84 7.60
C CYS A 197 12.59 5.04 6.96
N MET A 198 11.94 5.88 7.78
CA MET A 198 11.16 7.03 7.30
C MET A 198 11.97 8.31 7.06
N THR A 199 13.22 8.37 7.54
CA THR A 199 14.17 9.46 7.23
C THR A 199 15.09 9.14 6.06
N GLY A 200 14.94 7.94 5.48
CA GLY A 200 15.80 7.40 4.43
C GLY A 200 16.83 6.44 5.03
N CYS A 201 16.84 5.20 4.55
CA CYS A 201 17.78 4.20 5.06
C CYS A 201 19.19 4.46 4.53
N ARG A 202 20.11 4.79 5.44
CA ARG A 202 21.52 5.11 5.15
C ARG A 202 22.45 3.90 5.13
N HIS A 203 21.88 2.70 5.32
CA HIS A 203 22.64 1.50 5.66
C HIS A 203 22.50 0.38 4.63
N GLY A 204 21.97 0.63 3.42
CA GLY A 204 21.85 -0.43 2.41
C GLY A 204 20.67 -1.40 2.58
N ALA A 205 20.07 -1.51 3.76
CA ALA A 205 19.12 -2.57 4.11
C ALA A 205 17.71 -2.45 3.50
N LYS A 206 17.20 -1.23 3.37
CA LYS A 206 15.86 -0.96 2.82
C LYS A 206 15.86 -1.22 1.31
N ASN A 207 14.98 -2.10 0.83
CA ASN A 207 14.93 -2.46 -0.59
C ASN A 207 14.13 -1.42 -1.40
N THR A 208 14.65 -0.20 -1.46
CA THR A 208 14.02 0.95 -2.14
C THR A 208 13.95 0.76 -3.65
N LEU A 209 13.17 1.60 -4.34
CA LEU A 209 12.98 1.47 -5.79
C LEU A 209 14.27 1.63 -6.61
N LEU A 210 15.24 2.43 -6.13
CA LEU A 210 16.56 2.55 -6.77
C LEU A 210 17.37 1.26 -6.72
N LYS A 211 17.02 0.37 -5.79
CA LYS A 211 17.73 -0.88 -5.53
C LYS A 211 17.03 -2.08 -6.18
N ASN A 212 15.78 -1.93 -6.62
CA ASN A 212 15.04 -2.96 -7.35
C ASN A 212 14.55 -2.40 -8.70
N TYR A 213 13.24 -2.29 -8.94
CA TYR A 213 12.60 -1.88 -10.19
C TYR A 213 13.31 -0.77 -10.94
N LEU A 214 13.52 0.39 -10.31
CA LEU A 214 14.07 1.55 -11.01
C LEU A 214 15.57 1.36 -11.30
N GLY A 215 16.31 0.77 -10.36
CA GLY A 215 17.72 0.43 -10.58
C GLY A 215 17.91 -0.54 -11.75
N LEU A 216 17.08 -1.57 -11.81
CA LEU A 216 17.07 -2.55 -12.90
C LEU A 216 16.60 -1.94 -14.23
N ALA A 217 15.65 -1.01 -14.19
CA ALA A 217 15.21 -0.30 -15.39
C ALA A 217 16.35 0.55 -15.97
N GLU A 218 17.09 1.28 -15.12
CA GLU A 218 18.24 2.09 -15.54
C GLU A 218 19.38 1.22 -16.06
N SER A 219 19.68 0.07 -15.42
CA SER A 219 20.70 -0.86 -15.91
C SER A 219 20.35 -1.45 -17.28
N ALA A 220 19.06 -1.51 -17.62
CA ALA A 220 18.56 -1.95 -18.91
C ALA A 220 18.35 -0.82 -19.94
N GLY A 221 18.67 0.43 -19.59
CA GLY A 221 18.68 1.56 -20.53
C GLY A 221 17.57 2.60 -20.36
N ALA A 222 16.66 2.44 -19.39
CA ALA A 222 15.71 3.49 -19.04
C ALA A 222 16.45 4.76 -18.57
N ARG A 223 15.93 5.95 -18.91
CA ARG A 223 16.57 7.22 -18.56
C ARG A 223 15.75 7.99 -17.52
N VAL A 224 16.26 8.08 -16.30
CA VAL A 224 15.67 8.91 -15.24
C VAL A 224 16.26 10.32 -15.29
N ILE A 225 15.40 11.33 -15.36
CA ILE A 225 15.75 12.74 -15.40
C ILE A 225 15.27 13.39 -14.09
N PRO A 226 16.13 13.46 -13.05
CA PRO A 226 15.77 14.07 -11.77
C PRO A 226 15.65 15.60 -11.89
N MET A 227 15.18 16.24 -10.82
CA MET A 227 15.07 17.71 -10.70
C MET A 227 14.27 18.36 -11.84
N THR A 228 13.29 17.65 -12.39
CA THR A 228 12.50 18.04 -13.55
C THR A 228 11.02 18.02 -13.20
N THR A 229 10.45 19.21 -12.96
CA THR A 229 9.02 19.34 -12.64
C THR A 229 8.21 19.49 -13.92
N VAL A 230 7.30 18.54 -14.18
CA VAL A 230 6.30 18.68 -15.25
C VAL A 230 5.31 19.79 -14.91
N LYS A 231 5.05 20.67 -15.87
CA LYS A 231 4.11 21.79 -15.75
C LYS A 231 2.85 21.62 -16.58
N GLY A 232 2.87 20.76 -17.58
CA GLY A 232 1.69 20.41 -18.36
C GLY A 232 2.08 19.55 -19.56
N PHE A 233 1.08 18.97 -20.19
CA PHE A 233 1.23 18.15 -21.37
C PHE A 233 -0.02 18.29 -22.24
N GLU A 234 0.10 17.99 -23.52
CA GLU A 234 -1.04 17.90 -24.43
C GLU A 234 -0.73 16.90 -25.55
N GLN A 235 -1.78 16.34 -26.14
CA GLN A 235 -1.64 15.51 -27.32
C GLN A 235 -1.65 16.40 -28.57
N ARG A 236 -0.64 16.25 -29.40
CA ARG A 236 -0.50 16.94 -30.68
C ARG A 236 -1.44 16.33 -31.72
N ALA A 237 -1.63 17.05 -32.84
CA ALA A 237 -2.45 16.58 -33.95
C ALA A 237 -1.91 15.29 -34.61
N ASP A 238 -0.60 15.03 -34.51
CA ASP A 238 0.05 13.80 -34.99
C ASP A 238 -0.05 12.63 -33.99
N GLY A 239 -0.78 12.80 -32.88
CA GLY A 239 -1.00 11.79 -31.85
C GLY A 239 0.09 11.71 -30.78
N LEU A 240 1.24 12.37 -30.96
CA LEU A 240 2.31 12.39 -29.97
C LEU A 240 1.97 13.27 -28.78
N TRP A 241 2.43 12.87 -27.60
CA TRP A 241 2.38 13.69 -26.39
C TRP A 241 3.53 14.68 -26.36
N GLU A 242 3.22 15.95 -26.12
CA GLU A 242 4.20 16.98 -25.78
C GLU A 242 4.14 17.24 -24.27
N VAL A 243 5.27 17.07 -23.56
CA VAL A 243 5.38 17.28 -22.11
C VAL A 243 6.32 18.43 -21.80
N ARG A 244 5.78 19.49 -21.19
CA ARG A 244 6.51 20.70 -20.85
C ARG A 244 7.00 20.66 -19.41
N THR A 245 8.28 20.94 -19.22
CA THR A 245 8.95 20.86 -17.92
C THR A 245 9.73 22.12 -17.59
N VAL A 246 10.09 22.24 -16.31
CA VAL A 246 11.07 23.22 -15.82
C VAL A 246 11.97 22.55 -14.79
N ARG A 247 13.15 23.12 -14.56
CA ARG A 247 13.97 22.75 -13.40
C ARG A 247 13.19 22.95 -12.10
N THR A 248 13.19 21.94 -11.24
CA THR A 248 12.53 22.01 -9.94
C THR A 248 13.12 23.12 -9.07
N GLY A 249 12.24 23.89 -8.41
CA GLY A 249 12.64 25.02 -7.55
C GLY A 249 12.93 26.33 -8.29
N SER A 250 12.91 26.34 -9.63
CA SER A 250 13.15 27.56 -10.39
C SER A 250 12.05 28.61 -10.16
N TRP A 251 12.46 29.82 -9.74
CA TRP A 251 11.59 30.99 -9.57
C TRP A 251 11.24 31.66 -10.91
N ALA A 252 12.17 31.64 -11.87
CA ALA A 252 11.96 32.10 -13.23
C ALA A 252 11.58 30.93 -14.16
N ARG A 253 11.02 31.21 -15.33
CA ARG A 253 10.80 30.21 -16.41
C ARG A 253 12.11 29.75 -17.08
N ARG A 254 13.21 29.63 -16.32
CA ARG A 254 14.52 29.12 -16.78
C ARG A 254 14.48 27.61 -16.97
N ASP A 255 15.35 27.10 -17.84
CA ASP A 255 15.51 25.68 -18.16
C ASP A 255 14.21 24.97 -18.57
N ARG A 256 13.38 25.66 -19.38
CA ARG A 256 12.22 25.02 -20.00
C ARG A 256 12.72 23.96 -20.98
N ARG A 257 12.23 22.75 -20.81
CA ARG A 257 12.42 21.67 -21.78
C ARG A 257 11.07 21.12 -22.18
N THR A 258 11.03 20.60 -23.39
CA THR A 258 9.89 19.90 -23.94
C THR A 258 10.36 18.51 -24.33
N PHE A 259 9.61 17.50 -23.94
CA PHE A 259 9.84 16.11 -24.33
C PHE A 259 8.65 15.62 -25.14
N THR A 260 8.90 14.72 -26.07
CA THR A 260 7.89 14.09 -26.92
C THR A 260 7.85 12.58 -26.70
N ALA A 261 6.65 12.00 -26.69
CA ALA A 261 6.47 10.56 -26.52
C ALA A 261 5.23 10.03 -27.23
N THR A 262 5.26 8.76 -27.65
CA THR A 262 4.08 8.08 -28.19
C THR A 262 3.07 7.77 -27.09
N TYR A 263 3.56 7.29 -25.95
CA TYR A 263 2.75 7.00 -24.76
C TYR A 263 3.19 7.84 -23.58
N LEU A 264 2.21 8.28 -22.78
CA LEU A 264 2.44 9.03 -21.56
C LEU A 264 1.86 8.28 -20.36
N ILE A 265 2.66 8.08 -19.33
CA ILE A 265 2.24 7.42 -18.09
C ILE A 265 2.33 8.42 -16.94
N LEU A 266 1.23 8.61 -16.22
CA LEU A 266 1.18 9.41 -15.00
C LEU A 266 1.42 8.51 -13.78
N ALA A 267 2.49 8.80 -13.07
CA ALA A 267 2.90 8.12 -11.84
C ALA A 267 3.47 9.12 -10.80
N ALA A 268 2.91 10.33 -10.76
CA ALA A 268 3.39 11.46 -9.98
C ALA A 268 2.99 11.41 -8.49
N GLY A 269 2.48 10.26 -8.04
CA GLY A 269 1.79 10.09 -6.78
C GLY A 269 0.36 10.64 -6.87
N THR A 270 -0.55 10.08 -6.07
CA THR A 270 -1.99 10.36 -6.12
C THR A 270 -2.31 11.85 -6.25
N TRP A 271 -1.74 12.68 -5.36
CA TRP A 271 -1.94 14.13 -5.39
C TRP A 271 -1.38 14.77 -6.67
N GLY A 272 -0.16 14.41 -7.08
CA GLY A 272 0.51 14.99 -8.24
C GLY A 272 -0.19 14.65 -9.55
N THR A 273 -0.61 13.40 -9.70
CA THR A 273 -1.33 12.88 -10.87
C THR A 273 -2.68 13.56 -11.00
N GLN A 274 -3.48 13.58 -9.93
CA GLN A 274 -4.76 14.30 -9.94
C GLN A 274 -4.57 15.78 -10.26
N HIS A 275 -3.60 16.46 -9.63
CA HIS A 275 -3.36 17.88 -9.87
C HIS A 275 -2.99 18.19 -11.34
N LEU A 276 -2.17 17.33 -11.96
CA LEU A 276 -1.85 17.44 -13.38
C LEU A 276 -3.09 17.21 -14.27
N LEU A 277 -3.87 16.17 -14.02
CA LEU A 277 -5.10 15.88 -14.76
C LEU A 277 -6.12 17.02 -14.66
N PHE A 278 -6.39 17.51 -13.46
CA PHE A 278 -7.26 18.66 -13.24
C PHE A 278 -6.77 19.88 -14.00
N LYS A 279 -5.47 20.19 -13.90
CA LYS A 279 -4.88 21.33 -14.59
C LYS A 279 -5.03 21.22 -16.11
N MET A 280 -4.81 20.03 -16.68
CA MET A 280 -4.90 19.85 -18.14
C MET A 280 -6.34 19.88 -18.64
N ARG A 281 -7.29 19.27 -17.92
CA ARG A 281 -8.74 19.38 -18.20
C ARG A 281 -9.18 20.84 -18.15
N ASP A 282 -8.82 21.53 -17.08
CA ASP A 282 -9.20 22.92 -16.82
C ASP A 282 -8.61 23.90 -17.85
N ALA A 283 -7.48 23.56 -18.45
CA ALA A 283 -6.85 24.30 -19.56
C ALA A 283 -7.36 23.88 -20.95
N GLY A 284 -8.36 22.99 -21.04
CA GLY A 284 -8.91 22.48 -22.30
C GLY A 284 -8.00 21.51 -23.05
N LYS A 285 -6.89 21.06 -22.44
CA LYS A 285 -5.92 20.14 -23.05
C LYS A 285 -6.34 18.68 -22.94
N LEU A 286 -7.20 18.36 -21.97
CA LEU A 286 -7.86 17.07 -21.83
C LEU A 286 -9.39 17.23 -21.79
N ALA A 287 -9.98 17.76 -22.86
CA ALA A 287 -11.42 18.05 -22.94
C ALA A 287 -12.33 16.81 -22.87
N LYS A 288 -11.83 15.62 -23.22
CA LYS A 288 -12.58 14.35 -23.18
C LYS A 288 -12.44 13.59 -21.85
N LEU A 289 -11.75 14.18 -20.87
CA LEU A 289 -11.48 13.50 -19.61
C LEU A 289 -12.77 13.27 -18.83
N SER A 290 -12.93 12.07 -18.27
CA SER A 290 -14.09 11.70 -17.46
C SER A 290 -14.39 12.73 -16.35
N GLU A 291 -15.68 12.99 -16.14
CA GLU A 291 -16.18 13.81 -15.02
C GLU A 291 -15.97 13.15 -13.66
N LYS A 292 -15.62 11.86 -13.61
CA LYS A 292 -15.28 11.14 -12.37
C LYS A 292 -13.90 11.49 -11.81
N LEU A 293 -13.12 12.34 -12.47
CA LEU A 293 -11.85 12.82 -11.93
C LEU A 293 -12.04 13.44 -10.53
N GLY A 294 -11.30 12.90 -9.57
CA GLY A 294 -11.29 13.28 -8.16
C GLY A 294 -12.32 12.58 -7.27
N VAL A 295 -13.28 11.87 -7.87
CA VAL A 295 -14.26 11.04 -7.14
C VAL A 295 -13.58 9.78 -6.59
N LEU A 296 -14.05 9.28 -5.44
CA LEU A 296 -13.45 8.14 -4.73
C LEU A 296 -11.96 8.36 -4.37
N THR A 297 -11.59 9.59 -4.05
CA THR A 297 -10.29 9.86 -3.43
C THR A 297 -10.36 9.45 -1.96
N ARG A 298 -9.38 8.72 -1.43
CA ARG A 298 -9.41 8.14 -0.08
C ARG A 298 -8.16 8.50 0.71
N THR A 299 -8.29 8.44 2.03
CA THR A 299 -7.22 8.71 3.01
C THR A 299 -6.89 7.45 3.82
N ASN A 300 -7.26 6.27 3.28
CA ASN A 300 -7.17 4.96 3.94
C ASN A 300 -7.83 4.90 5.34
N SER A 301 -8.79 5.80 5.59
CA SER A 301 -9.41 6.05 6.92
C SER A 301 -8.38 6.09 8.04
N GLU A 302 -7.33 6.86 7.85
CA GLU A 302 -6.16 6.86 8.73
C GLU A 302 -6.27 7.86 9.88
N SER A 303 -5.83 7.46 11.08
CA SER A 303 -5.52 8.33 12.20
C SER A 303 -4.10 8.03 12.68
N ILE A 304 -3.28 9.07 12.83
CA ILE A 304 -1.89 8.97 13.29
C ILE A 304 -1.81 9.63 14.65
N VAL A 305 -1.85 8.82 15.69
CA VAL A 305 -1.79 9.23 17.10
C VAL A 305 -0.54 8.63 17.75
N GLY A 306 -0.22 9.01 18.98
CA GLY A 306 0.99 8.48 19.64
C GLY A 306 0.92 8.45 21.15
N ALA A 307 1.79 7.68 21.75
CA ALA A 307 1.99 7.56 23.18
C ALA A 307 3.43 7.94 23.50
N ALA A 308 3.64 8.96 24.34
CA ALA A 308 4.97 9.47 24.65
C ALA A 308 5.25 9.51 26.15
N ARG A 309 6.39 8.96 26.56
CA ARG A 309 6.92 9.13 27.92
C ARG A 309 7.41 10.55 28.11
N LEU A 310 7.45 11.02 29.35
CA LEU A 310 8.01 12.34 29.68
C LEU A 310 9.54 12.41 29.53
N LYS A 311 10.23 11.27 29.65
CA LYS A 311 11.68 11.13 29.53
C LYS A 311 12.03 9.77 28.90
N VAL A 312 13.20 9.70 28.26
CA VAL A 312 13.78 8.43 27.80
C VAL A 312 14.06 7.53 29.00
N SER A 313 13.73 6.24 28.90
CA SER A 313 14.13 5.23 29.88
C SER A 313 15.32 4.45 29.34
N PRO A 314 16.37 4.19 30.13
CA PRO A 314 17.38 3.19 29.77
C PRO A 314 16.82 1.77 29.68
N GLU A 315 15.72 1.49 30.39
CA GLU A 315 15.09 0.16 30.50
C GLU A 315 14.05 -0.12 29.40
N LEU A 316 13.78 0.84 28.52
CA LEU A 316 12.77 0.71 27.46
C LEU A 316 13.28 1.37 26.17
N ASP A 317 13.65 0.56 25.17
CA ASP A 317 14.11 1.08 23.87
C ASP A 317 12.97 1.08 22.84
N LEU A 318 12.33 2.24 22.70
CA LEU A 318 11.26 2.46 21.72
C LEU A 318 11.77 2.70 20.28
N THR A 319 13.09 2.73 20.08
CA THR A 319 13.72 3.02 18.77
C THR A 319 14.27 1.78 18.08
N HIS A 320 14.44 0.68 18.81
CA HIS A 320 14.93 -0.58 18.27
C HIS A 320 13.91 -1.20 17.29
N GLY A 321 14.44 -1.69 16.16
CA GLY A 321 13.67 -2.36 15.12
C GLY A 321 13.68 -1.62 13.78
N VAL A 322 12.96 -2.18 12.82
CA VAL A 322 12.50 -1.41 11.65
C VAL A 322 11.41 -0.42 12.07
N ALA A 323 11.01 0.50 11.20
CA ALA A 323 10.02 1.53 11.55
C ALA A 323 8.68 0.95 12.06
N ILE A 324 8.25 -0.20 11.51
CA ILE A 324 7.04 -0.93 11.92
C ILE A 324 7.37 -2.42 11.99
N THR A 325 7.27 -3.02 13.18
CA THR A 325 7.69 -4.40 13.47
C THR A 325 6.53 -5.40 13.59
N SER A 326 5.35 -4.94 14.01
CA SER A 326 4.16 -5.77 14.19
C SER A 326 2.89 -5.03 13.82
N SER A 327 1.75 -5.72 13.92
CA SER A 327 0.43 -5.10 13.90
C SER A 327 -0.59 -5.90 14.68
N ILE A 328 -1.71 -5.26 15.02
CA ILE A 328 -2.88 -5.86 15.69
C ILE A 328 -4.17 -5.44 14.96
N HIS A 329 -5.24 -6.22 15.14
CA HIS A 329 -6.55 -5.94 14.56
C HIS A 329 -7.64 -5.92 15.64
N PRO A 330 -7.87 -4.76 16.30
CA PRO A 330 -8.88 -4.67 17.35
C PRO A 330 -10.30 -5.01 16.90
N THR A 331 -10.60 -4.75 15.63
CA THR A 331 -11.85 -5.12 14.96
C THR A 331 -11.51 -5.66 13.56
N PRO A 332 -12.41 -6.39 12.88
CA PRO A 332 -12.16 -6.88 11.52
C PRO A 332 -11.79 -5.77 10.53
N ASP A 333 -12.27 -4.55 10.77
CA ASP A 333 -12.09 -3.38 9.93
C ASP A 333 -11.01 -2.39 10.38
N THR A 334 -10.38 -2.60 11.54
CA THR A 334 -9.36 -1.69 12.09
C THR A 334 -8.01 -2.39 12.22
N HIS A 335 -6.97 -1.77 11.66
CA HIS A 335 -5.60 -2.24 11.68
C HIS A 335 -4.72 -1.20 12.39
N ILE A 336 -3.92 -1.63 13.39
CA ILE A 336 -3.02 -0.74 14.14
C ILE A 336 -1.57 -1.22 14.07
N GLU A 337 -0.67 -0.30 13.73
CA GLU A 337 0.76 -0.52 13.60
C GLU A 337 1.56 0.39 14.54
N PRO A 338 2.46 -0.14 15.41
CA PRO A 338 3.41 0.68 16.15
C PRO A 338 4.53 1.19 15.25
N VAL A 339 4.54 2.50 15.05
CA VAL A 339 5.50 3.22 14.22
C VAL A 339 6.55 3.92 15.09
N ARG A 340 7.82 3.86 14.68
CA ARG A 340 8.92 4.58 15.32
C ARG A 340 9.81 5.33 14.33
N TYR A 341 10.52 6.34 14.85
CA TYR A 341 11.59 7.05 14.15
C TYR A 341 12.93 6.71 14.79
N GLY A 342 14.00 6.75 13.98
CA GLY A 342 15.36 6.56 14.49
C GLY A 342 15.82 7.70 15.41
N LYS A 343 16.79 7.39 16.28
CA LYS A 343 17.32 8.29 17.33
C LYS A 343 17.66 9.67 16.74
N GLY A 344 17.29 10.73 17.46
CA GLY A 344 17.53 12.12 17.03
C GLY A 344 16.56 12.69 15.97
N SER A 345 15.69 11.88 15.36
CA SER A 345 14.74 12.33 14.33
C SER A 345 13.49 12.98 14.93
N ASN A 346 13.68 14.10 15.61
CA ASN A 346 12.66 14.66 16.49
C ASN A 346 11.80 15.80 15.90
N ALA A 347 12.09 16.30 14.70
CA ALA A 347 11.34 17.42 14.11
C ALA A 347 9.85 17.08 13.89
N MET A 348 9.53 15.79 13.68
CA MET A 348 8.14 15.32 13.55
C MET A 348 7.33 15.50 14.85
N GLY A 349 8.00 15.54 16.01
CA GLY A 349 7.36 15.84 17.30
C GLY A 349 6.72 17.22 17.36
N LEU A 350 7.10 18.16 16.48
CA LEU A 350 6.45 19.47 16.37
C LEU A 350 5.00 19.39 15.89
N LEU A 351 4.61 18.28 15.25
CA LEU A 351 3.23 18.04 14.80
C LEU A 351 2.32 17.51 15.93
N GLN A 352 2.92 17.06 17.04
CA GLN A 352 2.20 16.42 18.14
C GLN A 352 1.50 17.44 19.04
N THR A 353 0.33 17.06 19.53
CA THR A 353 -0.40 17.72 20.62
C THR A 353 -1.02 16.67 21.56
N LEU A 354 -1.80 17.08 22.55
CA LEU A 354 -2.55 16.16 23.41
C LEU A 354 -3.67 15.46 22.62
N MET A 355 -3.94 14.20 22.96
CA MET A 355 -5.02 13.46 22.33
C MET A 355 -6.39 14.05 22.70
N THR A 356 -7.22 14.26 21.69
CA THR A 356 -8.61 14.73 21.85
C THR A 356 -9.56 13.78 21.13
N ASP A 357 -10.75 13.57 21.70
CA ASP A 357 -11.79 12.77 21.04
C ASP A 357 -12.67 13.66 20.16
N GLY A 358 -13.29 13.07 19.14
CA GLY A 358 -14.32 13.77 18.37
C GLY A 358 -15.70 13.66 19.03
N THR A 359 -16.68 14.28 18.40
CA THR A 359 -18.09 14.12 18.75
C THR A 359 -18.60 12.75 18.35
N GLY A 360 -19.50 12.17 19.14
CA GLY A 360 -20.16 10.90 18.81
C GLY A 360 -20.48 10.06 20.05
N PRO A 361 -21.14 8.89 19.87
CA PRO A 361 -21.57 8.03 20.97
C PRO A 361 -20.45 7.56 21.89
N GLU A 362 -19.26 7.32 21.33
CA GLU A 362 -18.06 6.93 22.06
C GLU A 362 -17.13 8.11 22.37
N GLY A 363 -17.52 9.32 21.94
CA GLY A 363 -16.73 10.54 22.01
C GLY A 363 -17.26 11.54 23.03
N THR A 364 -17.14 12.84 22.73
CA THR A 364 -17.64 13.90 23.61
C THR A 364 -18.23 15.06 22.82
N ASP A 365 -19.29 15.67 23.36
CA ASP A 365 -19.85 16.93 22.82
C ASP A 365 -18.97 18.15 23.11
N THR A 366 -17.93 17.98 23.94
CA THR A 366 -16.97 19.05 24.24
C THR A 366 -16.11 19.34 23.02
N PRO A 367 -16.07 20.57 22.50
CA PRO A 367 -15.18 20.93 21.39
C PRO A 367 -13.71 20.59 21.70
N ARG A 368 -12.98 20.03 20.73
CA ARG A 368 -11.59 19.57 20.90
C ARG A 368 -10.64 20.62 21.49
N TRP A 369 -10.80 21.89 21.10
CA TRP A 369 -10.01 22.98 21.67
C TRP A 369 -10.27 23.20 23.16
N ARG A 370 -11.50 22.96 23.65
CA ARG A 370 -11.82 23.00 25.08
C ARG A 370 -11.26 21.80 25.81
N GLN A 371 -11.34 20.60 25.21
CA GLN A 371 -10.70 19.40 25.77
C GLN A 371 -9.20 19.64 25.96
N LEU A 372 -8.53 20.22 24.96
CA LEU A 372 -7.11 20.57 25.04
C LEU A 372 -6.83 21.53 26.22
N LEU A 373 -7.60 22.60 26.36
CA LEU A 373 -7.42 23.56 27.46
C LEU A 373 -7.68 22.94 28.85
N GLN A 374 -8.68 22.06 28.96
CA GLN A 374 -8.99 21.34 30.20
C GLN A 374 -7.84 20.40 30.58
N GLN A 375 -7.42 19.52 29.67
CA GLN A 375 -6.30 18.60 29.90
C GLN A 375 -4.99 19.35 30.19
N ALA A 376 -4.77 20.48 29.51
CA ALA A 376 -3.64 21.37 29.76
C ALA A 376 -3.67 21.96 31.18
N GLY A 377 -4.86 22.36 31.66
CA GLY A 377 -5.07 22.90 33.00
C GLY A 377 -4.92 21.86 34.12
N GLU A 378 -5.38 20.63 33.88
CA GLU A 378 -5.28 19.52 34.84
C GLU A 378 -3.83 19.10 35.09
N ASN A 379 -2.99 19.13 34.06
CA ASN A 379 -1.61 18.68 34.16
C ASN A 379 -0.63 19.48 33.27
N PRO A 380 -0.42 20.78 33.56
CA PRO A 380 0.36 21.68 32.72
C PRO A 380 1.82 21.24 32.55
N ARG A 381 2.39 20.59 33.58
CA ARG A 381 3.73 20.01 33.53
C ARG A 381 3.83 18.84 32.54
N LYS A 382 2.82 17.98 32.45
CA LYS A 382 2.78 16.89 31.48
C LYS A 382 2.64 17.43 30.05
N MET A 383 1.78 18.45 29.86
CA MET A 383 1.62 19.10 28.55
C MET A 383 2.93 19.74 28.05
N ILE A 384 3.58 20.60 28.85
CA ILE A 384 4.82 21.26 28.45
C ILE A 384 5.91 20.24 28.09
N ARG A 385 5.99 19.13 28.85
CA ARG A 385 6.95 18.06 28.59
C ARG A 385 6.58 17.20 27.39
N LEU A 386 5.29 17.02 27.07
CA LEU A 386 4.86 16.34 25.86
C LEU A 386 5.29 17.14 24.62
N LEU A 387 5.02 18.45 24.62
CA LEU A 387 5.33 19.36 23.51
C LEU A 387 6.83 19.62 23.32
N ASN A 388 7.69 19.15 24.24
CA ASN A 388 9.13 19.26 24.09
C ASN A 388 9.64 18.29 23.01
N PRO A 389 10.16 18.76 21.86
CA PRO A 389 10.61 17.84 20.82
C PRO A 389 11.95 17.16 21.16
N ARG A 390 12.65 17.53 22.26
CA ARG A 390 13.92 16.90 22.63
C ARG A 390 13.73 15.40 22.89
N GLN A 391 14.53 14.58 22.20
CA GLN A 391 14.52 13.11 22.29
C GLN A 391 13.12 12.49 22.05
N TRP A 392 12.28 13.16 21.27
CA TRP A 392 10.92 12.72 20.98
C TRP A 392 10.86 11.31 20.39
N SER A 393 11.73 11.01 19.41
CA SER A 393 11.83 9.69 18.76
C SER A 393 12.17 8.58 19.76
N GLU A 394 12.96 8.88 20.78
CA GLU A 394 13.45 7.92 21.78
C GLU A 394 12.43 7.61 22.88
N ARG A 395 11.35 8.39 22.97
CA ARG A 395 10.36 8.28 24.06
C ARG A 395 8.92 8.11 23.57
N THR A 396 8.72 7.94 22.26
CA THR A 396 7.38 7.92 21.65
C THR A 396 7.17 6.67 20.81
N VAL A 397 6.02 6.03 20.98
CA VAL A 397 5.46 5.06 20.03
C VAL A 397 4.29 5.74 19.33
N ILE A 398 4.32 5.77 18.00
CA ILE A 398 3.20 6.26 17.20
C ILE A 398 2.29 5.06 16.92
N ALA A 399 0.98 5.21 17.05
CA ALA A 399 0.00 4.24 16.59
C ALA A 399 -0.58 4.74 15.27
N LEU A 400 -0.22 4.05 14.19
CA LEU A 400 -0.85 4.21 12.89
C LEU A 400 -2.11 3.36 12.86
N VAL A 401 -3.28 4.01 12.87
CA VAL A 401 -4.59 3.38 12.84
C VAL A 401 -5.17 3.53 11.45
N MET A 402 -5.58 2.42 10.82
CA MET A 402 -6.16 2.40 9.48
C MET A 402 -7.48 1.61 9.50
N GLN A 403 -8.42 1.99 8.64
CA GLN A 403 -9.67 1.24 8.46
C GLN A 403 -10.04 1.06 6.99
N HIS A 404 -10.65 -0.08 6.64
CA HIS A 404 -11.18 -0.32 5.29
C HIS A 404 -12.64 0.11 5.11
N LEU A 405 -13.12 1.08 5.90
CA LEU A 405 -14.47 1.64 5.75
C LEU A 405 -14.70 2.17 4.32
N ASP A 406 -15.92 2.01 3.80
CA ASP A 406 -16.33 2.62 2.54
C ASP A 406 -16.63 4.12 2.76
N ASN A 407 -15.55 4.90 2.71
CA ASN A 407 -15.60 6.36 2.73
C ASN A 407 -14.66 6.94 1.67
N SER A 408 -14.94 8.17 1.27
CA SER A 408 -14.10 8.90 0.35
C SER A 408 -14.31 10.40 0.48
N ILE A 409 -13.33 11.15 -0.02
CA ILE A 409 -13.46 12.55 -0.38
C ILE A 409 -13.56 12.68 -1.90
N THR A 410 -14.14 13.79 -2.34
CA THR A 410 -14.08 14.22 -3.73
C THR A 410 -13.15 15.41 -3.83
N THR A 411 -12.08 15.26 -4.61
CA THR A 411 -11.19 16.37 -4.94
C THR A 411 -11.70 17.09 -6.19
N PHE A 412 -11.45 18.39 -6.26
CA PHE A 412 -11.90 19.22 -7.37
C PHE A 412 -11.13 20.53 -7.44
N THR A 413 -11.27 21.22 -8.55
CA THR A 413 -10.78 22.59 -8.72
C THR A 413 -11.92 23.60 -8.63
N LYS A 414 -11.67 24.75 -8.00
CA LYS A 414 -12.60 25.87 -7.91
C LYS A 414 -11.97 27.10 -8.53
N ARG A 415 -12.72 27.84 -9.35
CA ARG A 415 -12.26 29.13 -9.89
C ARG A 415 -12.59 30.24 -8.90
N GLY A 416 -11.57 30.92 -8.37
CA GLY A 416 -11.75 32.09 -7.51
C GLY A 416 -12.15 33.33 -8.30
N LYS A 417 -12.50 34.43 -7.58
CA LYS A 417 -12.94 35.70 -8.18
C LYS A 417 -11.94 36.31 -9.18
N LEU A 418 -10.64 36.10 -8.96
CA LEU A 418 -9.55 36.55 -9.85
C LEU A 418 -9.23 35.56 -10.98
N GLY A 419 -10.09 34.56 -11.23
CA GLY A 419 -9.86 33.53 -12.24
C GLY A 419 -8.82 32.46 -11.88
N ILE A 420 -8.09 32.61 -10.77
CA ILE A 420 -7.14 31.63 -10.24
C ILE A 420 -7.90 30.38 -9.78
N ARG A 421 -7.48 29.21 -10.27
CA ARG A 421 -8.05 27.93 -9.86
C ARG A 421 -7.29 27.35 -8.66
N TRP A 422 -8.05 26.87 -7.68
CA TRP A 422 -7.53 26.26 -6.45
C TRP A 422 -7.98 24.80 -6.38
N TYR A 423 -7.06 23.92 -6.00
CA TYR A 423 -7.33 22.51 -5.75
C TYR A 423 -7.84 22.34 -4.31
N SER A 424 -8.93 21.59 -4.13
CA SER A 424 -9.63 21.44 -2.84
C SER A 424 -10.29 20.06 -2.74
N SER A 425 -10.71 19.71 -1.53
CA SER A 425 -11.53 18.54 -1.22
C SER A 425 -12.92 18.93 -0.68
N LYS A 426 -13.84 17.97 -0.72
CA LYS A 426 -15.12 17.93 0.03
C LYS A 426 -15.43 16.46 0.38
N GLN A 427 -16.40 16.23 1.27
CA GLN A 427 -16.93 14.89 1.52
C GLN A 427 -17.38 14.23 0.21
N GLY A 428 -17.04 12.95 0.04
CA GLY A 428 -17.36 12.13 -1.12
C GLY A 428 -18.45 11.10 -0.81
N HIS A 429 -18.33 9.92 -1.44
CA HIS A 429 -19.21 8.77 -1.23
C HIS A 429 -19.01 8.15 0.16
N GLY A 430 -20.06 7.50 0.67
CA GLY A 430 -20.02 6.73 1.90
C GLY A 430 -20.10 7.59 3.16
N GLN A 431 -19.67 7.00 4.28
CA GLN A 431 -19.66 7.69 5.57
C GLN A 431 -18.66 8.86 5.56
N PRO A 432 -18.85 9.89 6.41
CA PRO A 432 -17.82 10.90 6.64
C PRO A 432 -16.48 10.23 6.96
N ASN A 433 -15.39 10.71 6.34
CA ASN A 433 -14.07 10.22 6.73
C ASN A 433 -13.88 10.46 8.23
N PRO A 434 -13.45 9.44 9.00
CA PRO A 434 -13.32 9.57 10.44
C PRO A 434 -12.33 10.69 10.77
N THR A 435 -12.75 11.62 11.62
CA THR A 435 -11.88 12.68 12.17
C THR A 435 -11.14 12.20 13.43
N TRP A 436 -11.48 11.00 13.88
CA TRP A 436 -10.83 10.18 14.91
C TRP A 436 -11.42 8.77 14.87
N ILE A 437 -10.73 7.81 15.49
CA ILE A 437 -11.14 6.40 15.55
C ILE A 437 -11.17 6.00 17.04
N PRO A 438 -12.36 5.73 17.63
CA PRO A 438 -12.49 5.50 19.07
C PRO A 438 -11.58 4.40 19.61
N ILE A 439 -11.64 3.21 19.00
CA ILE A 439 -10.80 2.08 19.41
C ILE A 439 -9.31 2.37 19.24
N GLY A 440 -8.92 3.17 18.24
CA GLY A 440 -7.54 3.61 18.03
C GLY A 440 -7.04 4.54 19.15
N ASN A 441 -7.88 5.48 19.58
CA ASN A 441 -7.59 6.35 20.72
C ASN A 441 -7.51 5.55 22.03
N GLU A 442 -8.42 4.60 22.25
CA GLU A 442 -8.40 3.75 23.43
C GLU A 442 -7.11 2.90 23.51
N VAL A 443 -6.75 2.21 22.44
CA VAL A 443 -5.50 1.44 22.35
C VAL A 443 -4.30 2.34 22.64
N THR A 444 -4.25 3.54 22.06
CA THR A 444 -3.15 4.49 22.27
C THR A 444 -3.07 4.99 23.72
N ARG A 445 -4.21 5.22 24.39
CA ARG A 445 -4.25 5.56 25.82
C ARG A 445 -3.72 4.44 26.70
N ARG A 446 -4.05 3.19 26.38
CA ARG A 446 -3.55 2.01 27.10
C ARG A 446 -2.05 1.80 26.89
N ILE A 447 -1.55 2.02 25.67
CA ILE A 447 -0.11 2.07 25.38
C ILE A 447 0.55 3.17 26.23
N ALA A 448 -0.02 4.38 26.25
CA ALA A 448 0.49 5.48 27.07
C ALA A 448 0.53 5.14 28.56
N ALA A 449 -0.50 4.47 29.10
CA ALA A 449 -0.52 4.02 30.48
C ALA A 449 0.60 3.01 30.78
N LYS A 450 0.81 2.01 29.92
CA LYS A 450 1.87 1.00 30.09
C LYS A 450 3.28 1.56 30.07
N ILE A 451 3.51 2.65 29.35
CA ILE A 451 4.83 3.31 29.30
C ILE A 451 4.98 4.43 30.33
N ASP A 452 4.04 4.65 31.24
CA ASP A 452 4.02 5.84 32.12
C ASP A 452 4.16 7.15 31.31
N GLY A 453 3.35 7.24 30.25
CA GLY A 453 3.36 8.30 29.26
C GLY A 453 2.03 9.03 29.15
N VAL A 454 1.91 9.79 28.06
CA VAL A 454 0.74 10.60 27.72
C VAL A 454 0.36 10.30 26.27
N ALA A 455 -0.93 10.09 26.04
CA ALA A 455 -1.47 9.96 24.69
C ALA A 455 -1.51 11.34 24.00
N GLY A 456 -1.02 11.38 22.77
CA GLY A 456 -0.96 12.55 21.92
C GLY A 456 -1.67 12.34 20.59
N GLY A 457 -2.23 13.43 20.08
CA GLY A 457 -2.78 13.53 18.73
C GLY A 457 -1.93 14.47 17.87
N THR A 458 -2.52 15.00 16.80
CA THR A 458 -1.86 16.00 15.93
C THR A 458 -2.59 17.34 15.94
N TRP A 459 -1.89 18.44 15.70
CA TRP A 459 -2.50 19.78 15.66
C TRP A 459 -3.68 19.91 14.67
N GLY A 460 -3.64 19.16 13.56
CA GLY A 460 -4.72 19.16 12.57
C GLY A 460 -6.04 18.60 13.11
N GLU A 461 -5.99 17.65 14.05
CA GLU A 461 -7.17 17.02 14.64
C GLU A 461 -8.04 18.01 15.41
N LEU A 462 -7.45 19.06 16.01
CA LEU A 462 -8.20 20.14 16.67
C LEU A 462 -9.18 20.85 15.72
N PHE A 463 -8.89 20.81 14.42
CA PHE A 463 -9.69 21.42 13.36
C PHE A 463 -10.38 20.39 12.47
N ASN A 464 -10.44 19.12 12.88
CA ASN A 464 -10.99 18.01 12.08
C ASN A 464 -10.25 17.79 10.75
N ILE A 465 -8.93 18.00 10.73
CA ILE A 465 -8.06 17.78 9.59
C ILE A 465 -7.09 16.65 9.96
N PRO A 466 -7.44 15.37 9.72
CA PRO A 466 -6.55 14.26 10.00
C PRO A 466 -5.28 14.31 9.15
N LEU A 467 -4.22 13.68 9.67
CA LEU A 467 -2.96 13.45 8.97
C LEU A 467 -3.00 12.05 8.34
N THR A 468 -2.66 11.95 7.04
CA THR A 468 -2.59 10.66 6.34
C THR A 468 -1.26 10.51 5.61
N ALA A 469 -0.68 9.31 5.66
CA ALA A 469 0.41 8.89 4.79
C ALA A 469 -0.12 8.20 3.51
N HIS A 470 -1.40 7.86 3.47
CA HIS A 470 -2.01 7.00 2.47
C HIS A 470 -3.14 7.69 1.69
N PHE A 471 -2.75 8.62 0.81
CA PHE A 471 -3.67 9.28 -0.12
C PHE A 471 -3.84 8.47 -1.41
N LEU A 472 -5.06 8.05 -1.75
CA LEU A 472 -5.36 7.08 -2.81
C LEU A 472 -6.56 7.50 -3.68
N GLY A 473 -6.73 6.89 -4.85
CA GLY A 473 -7.90 7.07 -5.70
C GLY A 473 -7.98 8.43 -6.41
N GLY A 474 -9.17 8.78 -6.91
CA GLY A 474 -9.41 9.99 -7.70
C GLY A 474 -9.15 9.87 -9.20
N ALA A 475 -8.50 8.80 -9.66
CA ALA A 475 -8.46 8.39 -11.07
C ALA A 475 -8.74 6.89 -11.18
N VAL A 476 -9.82 6.45 -10.54
CA VAL A 476 -10.17 5.04 -10.34
C VAL A 476 -10.50 4.30 -11.63
N ILE A 477 -10.31 2.99 -11.61
CA ILE A 477 -10.73 2.06 -12.67
C ILE A 477 -12.26 1.97 -12.69
N GLY A 478 -12.85 2.05 -13.89
CA GLY A 478 -14.25 1.73 -14.13
C GLY A 478 -14.43 1.03 -15.48
N ASP A 479 -15.59 0.45 -15.71
CA ASP A 479 -16.00 -0.20 -16.97
C ASP A 479 -16.41 0.80 -18.07
N SER A 480 -16.59 2.07 -17.72
CA SER A 480 -16.99 3.15 -18.62
C SER A 480 -16.45 4.51 -18.15
N PRO A 481 -16.43 5.54 -19.02
CA PRO A 481 -16.11 6.91 -18.60
C PRO A 481 -17.11 7.48 -17.58
N GLN A 482 -18.30 6.89 -17.45
CA GLN A 482 -19.32 7.26 -16.46
C GLN A 482 -19.11 6.62 -15.10
N SER A 483 -18.27 5.58 -14.98
CA SER A 483 -17.98 4.89 -13.72
C SER A 483 -16.53 5.07 -13.24
N GLY A 484 -15.60 5.42 -14.12
CA GLY A 484 -14.19 5.64 -13.78
C GLY A 484 -13.47 6.66 -14.66
N VAL A 485 -12.20 6.92 -14.34
CA VAL A 485 -11.32 7.82 -15.11
C VAL A 485 -10.43 7.04 -16.07
N ILE A 486 -10.03 5.86 -15.64
CA ILE A 486 -9.25 4.92 -16.43
C ILE A 486 -10.04 3.63 -16.66
N ASP A 487 -9.77 2.99 -17.79
CA ASP A 487 -10.30 1.67 -18.08
C ASP A 487 -9.55 0.55 -17.31
N PRO A 488 -10.00 -0.71 -17.36
CA PRO A 488 -9.36 -1.82 -16.66
C PRO A 488 -7.93 -2.13 -17.10
N TYR A 489 -7.44 -1.53 -18.19
CA TYR A 489 -6.05 -1.61 -18.66
C TYR A 489 -5.25 -0.36 -18.32
N HIS A 490 -5.77 0.49 -17.42
CA HIS A 490 -5.17 1.74 -16.94
C HIS A 490 -5.09 2.86 -17.99
N ARG A 491 -5.77 2.75 -19.13
CA ARG A 491 -5.82 3.82 -20.14
C ARG A 491 -6.85 4.87 -19.71
N VAL A 492 -6.49 6.14 -19.78
CA VAL A 492 -7.42 7.23 -19.51
C VAL A 492 -8.51 7.25 -20.58
N TYR A 493 -9.78 7.28 -20.16
CA TYR A 493 -10.90 7.34 -21.10
C TYR A 493 -10.79 8.56 -22.04
N GLY A 494 -10.98 8.33 -23.34
CA GLY A 494 -10.84 9.34 -24.39
C GLY A 494 -9.40 9.62 -24.83
N TYR A 495 -8.41 9.04 -24.15
CA TYR A 495 -6.97 9.19 -24.43
C TYR A 495 -6.24 7.84 -24.32
N PRO A 496 -6.40 6.92 -25.29
CA PRO A 496 -5.89 5.54 -25.19
C PRO A 496 -4.36 5.39 -25.03
N THR A 497 -3.59 6.44 -25.34
CA THR A 497 -2.13 6.48 -25.18
C THR A 497 -1.66 7.21 -23.90
N LEU A 498 -2.59 7.61 -23.02
CA LEU A 498 -2.34 8.18 -21.70
C LEU A 498 -2.75 7.18 -20.62
N PHE A 499 -1.89 6.95 -19.63
CA PHE A 499 -2.12 5.96 -18.57
C PHE A 499 -1.98 6.57 -17.17
N VAL A 500 -2.64 5.96 -16.18
CA VAL A 500 -2.43 6.25 -14.74
C VAL A 500 -2.11 4.95 -14.01
N VAL A 501 -0.96 4.87 -13.35
CA VAL A 501 -0.46 3.62 -12.74
C VAL A 501 0.02 3.79 -11.29
N ASP A 502 -0.23 4.94 -10.66
CA ASP A 502 0.10 5.18 -9.26
C ASP A 502 -1.10 5.03 -8.32
N GLY A 503 -0.96 5.50 -7.08
CA GLY A 503 -2.03 5.46 -6.08
C GLY A 503 -3.35 6.11 -6.51
N ALA A 504 -3.37 6.96 -7.54
CA ALA A 504 -4.63 7.51 -8.06
C ALA A 504 -5.51 6.45 -8.76
N ALA A 505 -4.91 5.37 -9.26
CA ALA A 505 -5.62 4.27 -9.92
C ALA A 505 -6.32 3.30 -8.94
N ILE A 506 -5.97 3.35 -7.65
CA ILE A 506 -6.54 2.46 -6.63
C ILE A 506 -8.04 2.72 -6.48
N SER A 507 -8.84 1.72 -6.84
CA SER A 507 -10.31 1.85 -6.96
C SER A 507 -11.07 1.70 -5.64
N ALA A 508 -10.48 1.02 -4.66
CA ALA A 508 -11.15 0.63 -3.42
C ALA A 508 -10.27 0.94 -2.19
N ASN A 509 -10.89 1.04 -1.01
CA ASN A 509 -10.13 1.23 0.24
C ASN A 509 -9.37 -0.06 0.58
N LEU A 510 -8.09 0.07 0.96
CA LEU A 510 -7.21 -1.07 1.19
C LEU A 510 -7.29 -1.56 2.64
N GLY A 511 -7.44 -0.65 3.60
CA GLY A 511 -7.31 -0.95 5.04
C GLY A 511 -5.90 -1.37 5.46
N VAL A 512 -4.93 -1.33 4.54
CA VAL A 512 -3.53 -1.68 4.75
C VAL A 512 -2.65 -0.72 3.96
N ASN A 513 -1.32 -0.81 4.11
CA ASN A 513 -0.39 0.09 3.44
C ASN A 513 -0.38 -0.14 1.90
N PRO A 514 -0.43 0.93 1.08
CA PRO A 514 -0.78 0.84 -0.34
C PRO A 514 0.35 0.45 -1.29
N SER A 515 1.60 0.46 -0.83
CA SER A 515 2.76 0.36 -1.71
C SER A 515 2.77 -0.95 -2.51
N LEU A 516 2.38 -2.05 -1.87
CA LEU A 516 2.31 -3.36 -2.54
C LEU A 516 1.20 -3.41 -3.60
N SER A 517 0.01 -2.90 -3.29
CA SER A 517 -1.13 -2.86 -4.21
C SER A 517 -0.86 -1.97 -5.43
N ILE A 518 -0.21 -0.83 -5.24
CA ILE A 518 0.21 0.05 -6.35
C ILE A 518 1.20 -0.70 -7.25
N ALA A 519 2.18 -1.39 -6.67
CA ALA A 519 3.14 -2.18 -7.44
C ALA A 519 2.46 -3.34 -8.20
N ALA A 520 1.55 -4.06 -7.55
CA ALA A 520 0.82 -5.18 -8.15
C ALA A 520 -0.09 -4.73 -9.31
N GLN A 521 -0.83 -3.62 -9.16
CA GLN A 521 -1.63 -3.07 -10.27
C GLN A 521 -0.74 -2.59 -11.42
N ALA A 522 0.40 -1.96 -11.14
CA ALA A 522 1.34 -1.54 -12.18
C ALA A 522 2.01 -2.74 -12.88
N GLU A 523 2.33 -3.81 -12.15
CA GLU A 523 2.84 -5.07 -12.70
C GLU A 523 1.82 -5.68 -13.67
N ARG A 524 0.55 -5.76 -13.24
CA ARG A 524 -0.54 -6.21 -14.09
C ARG A 524 -0.70 -5.33 -15.32
N ALA A 525 -0.82 -4.01 -15.12
CA ALA A 525 -1.02 -3.08 -16.23
C ALA A 525 0.09 -3.22 -17.27
N ALA A 526 1.35 -3.29 -16.85
CA ALA A 526 2.50 -3.40 -17.74
C ALA A 526 2.64 -4.79 -18.39
N SER A 527 2.25 -5.88 -17.71
CA SER A 527 2.31 -7.23 -18.28
C SER A 527 1.35 -7.41 -19.46
N LEU A 528 0.29 -6.61 -19.52
CA LEU A 528 -0.68 -6.61 -20.62
C LEU A 528 -0.26 -5.75 -21.82
N TRP A 529 0.88 -5.05 -21.75
CA TRP A 529 1.42 -4.36 -22.92
C TRP A 529 2.04 -5.34 -23.91
N PRO A 530 1.89 -5.12 -25.22
CA PRO A 530 2.62 -5.90 -26.22
C PRO A 530 4.13 -5.67 -26.08
N ASN A 531 4.97 -6.60 -26.56
CA ASN A 531 6.35 -6.21 -26.84
C ASN A 531 6.38 -5.22 -28.00
N LYS A 532 7.41 -4.39 -28.05
CA LYS A 532 7.53 -3.37 -29.08
C LYS A 532 7.54 -4.02 -30.48
N GLY A 533 6.60 -3.59 -31.32
CA GLY A 533 6.43 -4.13 -32.67
C GLY A 533 5.39 -5.27 -32.77
N GLN A 534 4.90 -5.79 -31.63
CA GLN A 534 3.78 -6.72 -31.59
C GLN A 534 2.44 -5.97 -31.61
N ASN A 535 1.39 -6.66 -32.07
CA ASN A 535 0.02 -6.14 -32.06
C ASN A 535 -0.52 -6.04 -30.63
N ASP A 536 -1.16 -4.91 -30.32
CA ASP A 536 -1.83 -4.70 -29.04
C ASP A 536 -3.10 -5.56 -28.97
N GLN A 537 -3.13 -6.51 -28.02
CA GLN A 537 -4.24 -7.45 -27.83
C GLN A 537 -5.34 -6.92 -26.89
N ARG A 538 -5.11 -5.74 -26.28
CA ARG A 538 -6.08 -5.10 -25.39
C ARG A 538 -7.28 -4.61 -26.21
N PRO A 539 -8.52 -4.97 -25.86
CA PRO A 539 -9.74 -4.42 -26.46
C PRO A 539 -9.72 -2.88 -26.50
N LEU A 540 -10.40 -2.29 -27.47
CA LEU A 540 -10.49 -0.84 -27.59
C LEU A 540 -11.37 -0.26 -26.45
N GLN A 541 -11.25 1.04 -26.20
CA GLN A 541 -12.19 1.68 -25.27
C GLN A 541 -13.61 1.66 -25.86
N GLY A 542 -14.57 1.14 -25.10
CA GLY A 542 -15.95 0.91 -25.54
C GLY A 542 -16.27 -0.57 -25.76
N ASP A 543 -15.27 -1.41 -25.96
CA ASP A 543 -15.43 -2.86 -25.98
C ASP A 543 -15.58 -3.39 -24.54
N ALA A 544 -16.25 -4.54 -24.39
CA ALA A 544 -16.32 -5.24 -23.12
C ALA A 544 -14.93 -5.64 -22.63
N TYR A 545 -14.72 -5.60 -21.31
CA TYR A 545 -13.47 -6.03 -20.71
C TYR A 545 -13.22 -7.52 -21.00
N ARG A 546 -11.97 -7.84 -21.36
CA ARG A 546 -11.50 -9.21 -21.57
C ARG A 546 -10.24 -9.44 -20.74
N ARG A 547 -10.28 -10.41 -19.83
CA ARG A 547 -9.07 -10.84 -19.15
C ARG A 547 -8.07 -11.40 -20.17
N LEU A 548 -6.83 -10.93 -20.11
CA LEU A 548 -5.76 -11.30 -21.01
C LEU A 548 -4.68 -12.05 -20.24
N GLU A 549 -4.04 -13.00 -20.92
CA GLU A 549 -2.83 -13.61 -20.39
C GLU A 549 -1.68 -12.58 -20.38
N PRO A 550 -0.85 -12.53 -19.32
CA PRO A 550 0.35 -11.72 -19.29
C PRO A 550 1.29 -12.04 -20.47
N ILE A 551 1.82 -11.01 -21.12
CA ILE A 551 2.75 -11.15 -22.25
C ILE A 551 4.18 -11.15 -21.70
N GLU A 552 4.94 -12.23 -21.93
CA GLU A 552 6.34 -12.28 -21.54
C GLU A 552 7.17 -11.18 -22.24
N PRO A 553 8.09 -10.50 -21.52
CA PRO A 553 9.01 -9.58 -22.15
C PRO A 553 10.08 -10.31 -22.98
N GLU A 554 10.45 -9.75 -24.13
CA GLU A 554 11.53 -10.28 -25.00
C GLU A 554 12.93 -10.13 -24.38
N HIS A 555 13.12 -9.13 -23.51
CA HIS A 555 14.41 -8.82 -22.89
C HIS A 555 14.31 -8.72 -21.36
N PRO A 556 14.00 -9.82 -20.64
CA PRO A 556 13.92 -9.79 -19.18
C PRO A 556 15.28 -9.45 -18.55
N VAL A 557 15.30 -8.49 -17.62
CA VAL A 557 16.54 -8.06 -16.94
C VAL A 557 16.96 -9.07 -15.88
N VAL A 558 15.98 -9.62 -15.17
CA VAL A 558 16.23 -10.58 -14.08
C VAL A 558 16.42 -11.99 -14.66
N PRO A 559 17.55 -12.68 -14.40
CA PRO A 559 17.83 -14.01 -14.92
C PRO A 559 16.77 -15.06 -14.52
N ALA A 560 16.65 -16.12 -15.32
CA ALA A 560 15.79 -17.25 -14.99
C ALA A 560 16.29 -17.93 -13.70
N GLY A 561 15.38 -18.22 -12.76
CA GLY A 561 15.71 -18.86 -11.48
C GLY A 561 16.02 -17.89 -10.33
N ALA A 562 16.24 -16.59 -10.60
CA ALA A 562 16.38 -15.60 -9.52
C ALA A 562 15.04 -15.36 -8.80
N PRO A 563 15.04 -15.08 -7.48
CA PRO A 563 13.80 -14.85 -6.72
C PRO A 563 12.89 -13.77 -7.34
N GLY A 564 13.48 -12.65 -7.79
CA GLY A 564 12.76 -11.55 -8.42
C GLY A 564 12.28 -11.80 -9.86
N ARG A 565 12.57 -12.96 -10.47
CA ARG A 565 12.19 -13.21 -11.87
C ARG A 565 10.68 -13.07 -12.07
N CYS A 566 10.26 -12.47 -13.18
CA CYS A 566 8.85 -12.40 -13.54
C CYS A 566 8.24 -13.81 -13.65
N GLY A 567 7.37 -14.17 -12.71
CA GLY A 567 6.78 -15.51 -12.57
C GLY A 567 5.47 -15.69 -13.32
N GLY A 568 4.69 -14.61 -13.50
CA GLY A 568 3.38 -14.62 -14.20
C GLY A 568 3.49 -14.80 -15.72
N CYS A 569 4.68 -15.07 -16.23
CA CYS A 569 5.01 -15.28 -17.62
C CYS A 569 4.96 -16.77 -18.01
N ARG A 570 5.12 -17.70 -17.04
CA ARG A 570 4.86 -19.12 -17.30
C ARG A 570 3.37 -19.35 -17.44
N SER A 571 2.96 -19.85 -18.61
CA SER A 571 1.57 -20.27 -18.84
C SER A 571 1.07 -21.15 -17.70
N ILE A 572 -0.15 -20.84 -17.24
CA ILE A 572 -0.91 -21.59 -16.23
C ILE A 572 -1.18 -23.05 -16.68
N ARG A 573 -0.78 -23.46 -17.89
CA ARG A 573 -0.88 -24.85 -18.36
C ARG A 573 0.19 -25.79 -17.79
N SER A 574 1.38 -25.31 -17.42
CA SER A 574 2.46 -26.24 -17.00
C SER A 574 2.28 -26.83 -15.59
N ALA A 575 1.60 -26.12 -14.69
CA ALA A 575 1.42 -26.60 -13.30
C ALA A 575 0.36 -27.71 -13.16
N ARG A 576 -0.59 -27.82 -14.11
CA ARG A 576 -1.57 -28.92 -14.13
C ARG A 576 -1.05 -30.18 -14.82
N GLN A 577 -0.17 -30.07 -15.83
CA GLN A 577 0.43 -31.24 -16.50
C GLN A 577 1.61 -31.85 -15.72
N ALA A 578 2.35 -31.05 -14.95
CA ALA A 578 3.44 -31.58 -14.11
C ALA A 578 2.95 -32.42 -12.92
N ARG A 579 1.65 -32.38 -12.58
CA ARG A 579 1.03 -33.25 -11.56
C ARG A 579 0.41 -34.52 -12.15
N SER A 580 0.38 -34.68 -13.48
CA SER A 580 -0.18 -35.86 -14.15
C SER A 580 0.86 -36.68 -14.94
N ALA A 581 2.13 -36.27 -14.95
CA ALA A 581 3.21 -36.98 -15.63
C ALA A 581 4.38 -37.17 -14.66
N GLY A 582 4.24 -38.15 -13.77
CA GLY A 582 5.22 -38.42 -12.72
C GLY A 582 5.01 -39.76 -12.03
N SER A 583 4.72 -40.83 -12.79
CA SER A 583 4.87 -42.20 -12.30
C SER A 583 5.19 -43.16 -13.44
N SER A 584 6.47 -43.25 -13.82
CA SER A 584 6.99 -44.49 -14.39
C SER A 584 8.48 -44.65 -14.08
N ALA A 585 8.80 -45.84 -13.57
CA ALA A 585 10.12 -46.47 -13.43
C ALA A 585 11.10 -45.91 -12.36
N GLY A 586 11.43 -46.78 -11.39
CA GLY A 586 12.56 -46.60 -10.48
C GLY A 586 12.42 -47.37 -9.16
N GLN A 587 12.47 -48.71 -9.22
CA GLN A 587 12.52 -49.57 -8.04
C GLN A 587 13.75 -49.27 -7.17
N SER A 588 13.56 -49.04 -5.86
CA SER A 588 14.50 -49.52 -4.84
C SER A 588 13.78 -49.71 -3.50
N GLN A 589 14.08 -50.86 -2.89
CA GLN A 589 13.43 -51.50 -1.75
C GLN A 589 13.54 -50.68 -0.46
N TRP A 590 12.43 -50.45 0.26
CA TRP A 590 12.39 -50.53 1.73
C TRP A 590 10.97 -50.92 2.18
N ARG A 591 10.90 -51.91 3.08
CA ARG A 591 9.71 -52.65 3.51
C ARG A 591 8.73 -51.77 4.30
N ALA A 592 7.43 -51.93 4.03
CA ALA A 592 6.33 -51.54 4.92
C ALA A 592 5.61 -52.81 5.41
N ALA A 593 5.27 -52.85 6.70
CA ALA A 593 4.44 -53.89 7.29
C ALA A 593 2.98 -53.42 7.31
N ASP A 594 2.12 -54.25 6.68
CA ASP A 594 0.75 -54.64 7.00
C ASP A 594 -0.27 -53.58 7.48
N HIS A 595 -1.28 -53.28 6.64
CA HIS A 595 -2.57 -54.01 6.68
C HIS A 595 -3.63 -53.48 5.69
N ALA A 596 -4.23 -54.44 4.99
CA ALA A 596 -5.62 -54.62 4.51
C ALA A 596 -6.36 -53.51 3.71
N ALA A 597 -6.77 -53.94 2.50
CA ALA A 597 -7.62 -53.26 1.53
C ALA A 597 -9.14 -53.41 1.79
N ALA A 598 -9.93 -52.47 1.25
CA ALA A 598 -11.36 -52.62 0.94
C ALA A 598 -11.77 -51.68 -0.24
N PRO A 599 -12.84 -51.96 -1.00
CA PRO A 599 -12.88 -51.82 -2.46
C PRO A 599 -13.56 -50.54 -3.01
N ALA A 600 -13.36 -50.31 -4.32
CA ALA A 600 -13.96 -49.24 -5.13
C ALA A 600 -15.46 -49.46 -5.42
N VAL A 601 -16.25 -48.37 -5.41
CA VAL A 601 -17.66 -48.36 -5.81
C VAL A 601 -17.92 -47.24 -6.83
N HIS A 602 -18.49 -47.63 -7.97
CA HIS A 602 -19.05 -46.76 -9.02
C HIS A 602 -20.41 -46.16 -8.57
N VAL A 603 -20.73 -44.93 -8.99
CA VAL A 603 -21.99 -44.26 -8.66
C VAL A 603 -22.82 -44.04 -9.93
N ASP A 604 -23.97 -44.69 -10.02
CA ASP A 604 -25.09 -44.35 -10.91
C ASP A 604 -26.13 -43.51 -10.15
N GLY A 605 -26.73 -42.54 -10.83
CA GLY A 605 -27.60 -41.53 -10.25
C GLY A 605 -29.05 -41.97 -10.03
N HIS A 606 -29.56 -41.76 -8.81
CA HIS A 606 -31.00 -41.69 -8.52
C HIS A 606 -31.29 -40.62 -7.46
N VAL A 607 -32.38 -39.86 -7.66
CA VAL A 607 -32.90 -38.79 -6.79
C VAL A 607 -34.08 -39.36 -5.99
N ALA A 608 -34.08 -39.21 -4.66
CA ALA A 608 -35.13 -39.74 -3.77
C ALA A 608 -36.28 -38.74 -3.55
N HIS A 609 -37.50 -39.24 -3.34
CA HIS A 609 -38.73 -38.47 -3.03
C HIS A 609 -39.25 -38.77 -1.61
N GLN A 610 -40.17 -37.92 -1.10
CA GLN A 610 -40.70 -37.99 0.27
C GLN A 610 -41.40 -39.34 0.57
N GLY A 611 -40.87 -40.08 1.54
CA GLY A 611 -41.44 -41.34 2.02
C GLY A 611 -40.41 -42.46 2.26
N ASP A 612 -39.18 -42.30 1.78
CA ASP A 612 -38.15 -43.33 1.90
C ASP A 612 -37.53 -43.41 3.31
N SER A 613 -37.35 -44.64 3.79
CA SER A 613 -36.93 -44.98 5.15
C SER A 613 -35.44 -44.69 5.36
N VAL A 614 -35.11 -43.90 6.39
CA VAL A 614 -33.75 -43.41 6.67
C VAL A 614 -32.88 -44.52 7.30
N HIS A 615 -32.08 -45.21 6.48
CA HIS A 615 -30.93 -45.97 6.97
C HIS A 615 -29.68 -45.09 6.96
N GLN A 616 -29.18 -44.81 8.17
CA GLN A 616 -27.85 -44.31 8.56
C GLN A 616 -27.15 -43.29 7.63
N PRO A 617 -26.93 -42.03 8.07
CA PRO A 617 -26.09 -41.12 7.30
C PRO A 617 -24.63 -41.58 7.33
N VAL A 618 -24.16 -42.13 6.21
CA VAL A 618 -22.73 -42.20 5.87
C VAL A 618 -22.26 -40.78 5.59
N LEU A 619 -21.28 -40.31 6.35
CA LEU A 619 -20.64 -39.02 6.12
C LEU A 619 -19.82 -39.09 4.81
N VAL A 620 -20.41 -38.68 3.70
CA VAL A 620 -19.67 -38.40 2.46
C VAL A 620 -19.13 -36.97 2.56
N VAL A 621 -17.83 -36.85 2.82
CA VAL A 621 -17.13 -35.55 2.74
C VAL A 621 -16.80 -35.29 1.27
N VAL A 622 -17.58 -34.44 0.63
CA VAL A 622 -17.15 -33.77 -0.61
C VAL A 622 -16.24 -32.62 -0.18
N VAL A 623 -14.94 -32.73 -0.45
CA VAL A 623 -14.03 -31.59 -0.28
C VAL A 623 -14.28 -30.63 -1.44
N VAL A 624 -15.08 -29.60 -1.17
CA VAL A 624 -15.08 -28.37 -1.95
C VAL A 624 -14.34 -27.33 -1.11
N ASP A 625 -13.27 -26.77 -1.67
CA ASP A 625 -12.34 -25.85 -1.01
C ASP A 625 -13.03 -24.64 -0.34
N GLY A 626 -12.90 -24.50 0.99
CA GLY A 626 -13.20 -23.25 1.72
C GLY A 626 -13.64 -23.43 3.19
N PRO A 627 -13.23 -22.55 4.14
CA PRO A 627 -13.64 -22.65 5.55
C PRO A 627 -15.02 -22.02 5.77
N VAL A 628 -15.98 -22.81 6.28
CA VAL A 628 -17.31 -22.31 6.71
C VAL A 628 -17.31 -22.10 8.23
N LEU A 629 -17.54 -20.85 8.64
CA LEU A 629 -17.82 -20.44 10.01
C LEU A 629 -19.07 -21.18 10.56
N GLY A 630 -18.92 -21.83 11.70
CA GLY A 630 -19.92 -22.73 12.26
C GLY A 630 -21.21 -22.05 12.72
N ARG A 631 -22.34 -22.49 12.16
CA ARG A 631 -23.65 -22.54 12.84
C ARG A 631 -24.41 -23.77 12.31
N PRO A 632 -24.89 -24.71 13.14
CA PRO A 632 -25.75 -25.78 12.66
C PRO A 632 -27.18 -25.26 12.45
N VAL A 633 -27.77 -25.57 11.29
CA VAL A 633 -29.20 -25.43 11.01
C VAL A 633 -29.90 -26.71 11.47
N VAL A 634 -30.89 -26.59 12.35
CA VAL A 634 -31.77 -27.72 12.74
C VAL A 634 -32.98 -27.81 11.80
N PRO A 635 -33.51 -29.00 11.51
CA PRO A 635 -34.67 -29.14 10.63
C PRO A 635 -35.88 -28.45 11.27
N ASN A 636 -36.60 -27.65 10.47
CA ASN A 636 -37.79 -26.82 10.80
C ASN A 636 -37.56 -25.32 11.04
N GLY A 637 -36.42 -24.74 10.65
CA GLY A 637 -36.37 -23.31 10.28
C GLY A 637 -36.45 -22.27 11.40
N HIS A 638 -36.17 -22.63 12.66
CA HIS A 638 -36.01 -21.66 13.76
C HIS A 638 -34.54 -21.58 14.21
N ILE A 639 -33.99 -20.36 14.34
CA ILE A 639 -32.61 -20.07 14.77
C ILE A 639 -32.55 -20.03 16.32
N ALA A 640 -31.60 -20.74 16.94
CA ALA A 640 -31.38 -20.73 18.38
C ALA A 640 -30.84 -19.38 18.90
N PRO A 641 -31.25 -18.88 20.08
CA PRO A 641 -30.99 -17.50 20.49
C PRO A 641 -29.62 -17.19 21.12
N PHE A 642 -28.71 -18.15 21.36
CA PHE A 642 -27.40 -17.87 21.98
C PHE A 642 -26.25 -18.77 21.49
N PRO A 643 -24.98 -18.29 21.48
CA PRO A 643 -23.82 -19.05 21.01
C PRO A 643 -23.32 -20.08 22.04
N VAL A 644 -22.86 -21.24 21.56
CA VAL A 644 -22.21 -22.31 22.36
C VAL A 644 -20.68 -22.17 22.22
N PRO A 645 -19.86 -22.42 23.28
CA PRO A 645 -18.40 -22.24 23.21
C PRO A 645 -17.71 -23.19 22.22
N ALA A 646 -16.67 -22.71 21.53
CA ALA A 646 -16.00 -23.37 20.41
C ALA A 646 -15.19 -24.65 20.74
N ASN A 647 -15.19 -25.11 21.99
CA ASN A 647 -14.17 -26.06 22.48
C ASN A 647 -14.75 -27.38 23.01
N ARG A 648 -15.99 -27.76 22.68
CA ARG A 648 -16.60 -29.01 23.18
C ARG A 648 -17.16 -29.88 22.06
N VAL A 649 -16.81 -31.17 22.08
CA VAL A 649 -17.45 -32.21 21.25
C VAL A 649 -18.56 -32.84 22.09
N LEU A 650 -19.83 -32.61 21.72
CA LEU A 650 -20.99 -33.21 22.39
C LEU A 650 -21.08 -34.71 22.08
N ARG A 651 -21.39 -35.53 23.08
CA ARG A 651 -21.62 -36.98 22.92
C ARG A 651 -23.10 -37.32 23.11
N ARG A 652 -23.50 -38.48 22.60
CA ARG A 652 -24.90 -38.95 22.66
C ARG A 652 -25.30 -39.17 24.13
N GLY A 653 -26.16 -38.29 24.66
CA GLY A 653 -26.64 -38.32 26.04
C GLY A 653 -26.45 -37.02 26.83
N ASP A 654 -25.74 -36.03 26.30
CA ASP A 654 -25.58 -34.73 26.95
C ASP A 654 -26.91 -33.94 26.92
N SER A 655 -27.46 -33.61 28.10
CA SER A 655 -28.64 -32.74 28.25
C SER A 655 -28.22 -31.28 28.37
N PRO A 656 -28.78 -30.32 27.62
CA PRO A 656 -28.28 -28.95 27.53
C PRO A 656 -28.78 -28.03 28.66
N LEU A 657 -29.16 -28.58 29.81
CA LEU A 657 -29.69 -27.81 30.95
C LEU A 657 -28.95 -28.17 32.23
N GLN A 658 -27.88 -27.42 32.50
CA GLN A 658 -27.54 -26.86 33.82
C GLN A 658 -26.44 -25.80 33.67
#